data_AF-A0A238VWS7-F1
#
_entry.id   AF-A0A238VWS7-F1
#
_cell.length_a   1.000
_cell.length_b   1.000
_cell.length_c   1.000
_cell.angle_alpha   90.00
_cell.angle_beta   90.00
_cell.angle_gamma   90.00
#
_symmetry.space_group_name_H-M   'P 1'
#
loop_
_entity.id
_entity.type
_entity.pdbx_description
1 polymer ?
#
loop_
_entity_poly.entity_id
_entity_poly.type
_entity_poly.pdbx_seq_one_letter_code
_entity_poly.pdbx_strand_id
1 'polypeptide(L)'
;MIPYILYTALILTACFVFYKLLLQKETFFHLNRYILLSCMIMAFILPLVPIPQQLSLRKAAVEKPVEVTKIPVSKIESVQSKVQTVEPTIVEQTNETFNLESGVRWLVYLYWFGVIVFALNFLMQVVLLLYRAYSKSVIQDGKFRIIEITDDKAPCSFANNIFINPEKYEWETYNQILLHEKIHIEQKHTIDLLLAEMVLIFQWFNPFAWQWRKALEINLEFLTDDQMLQQDTVEKESYQFSLLKVAAPQFPLSLTTNYNQSLLKKRIIMMNSKKSNVHTTWKYFFLLPLLVLFACLFNQPAAQSQNLKTLTSQEELKENLDIKSEMKTEGDWFATIKGNTVEINFKSNETDNSSSTFQLSELANIPRDKQGTFALTREAGTMSFNGKFEGDKGMGTYKFIPDAAYRAAMLKEGVMVKKDIDIIVFYMINIKVSYVQMLKKNGYNDIDKDQLIPLAALDINEAYITSIKQAIPDIDLDNLVPFKSLGIDKAFIEEIRKAGYKDVSPGKLIALKSQGIDGKYITDVRNSTKGDKTDNDKDSEDDDDIIAFKALNVDQEYINSFRKLGYNNISNSDLIAMKSLNVTAEYISGFQKAGYKDIQVDDFIAMKSLNVTPEYVTEFQKAGYKNISASDLVALKSQNITPDLMQQYKDLGFTDVAIDDIIGAKATGTTPSFIKSMRGKGHDFKNLEKYIELKAVLGN
;
A
#
# COMPACT_ATOMS: atom_id res chain seq x y z
N MET A 1 -12.60 -9.06 -4.76
CA MET A 1 -11.86 -9.98 -5.66
C MET A 1 -11.30 -9.28 -6.91
N ILE A 2 -12.12 -8.69 -7.78
CA ILE A 2 -11.61 -8.03 -9.00
C ILE A 2 -10.62 -6.88 -8.71
N PRO A 3 -10.87 -5.94 -7.77
CA PRO A 3 -9.88 -4.90 -7.46
C PRO A 3 -8.55 -5.48 -6.97
N TYR A 4 -8.61 -6.54 -6.14
CA TYR A 4 -7.43 -7.21 -5.63
C TYR A 4 -6.55 -7.78 -6.75
N ILE A 5 -7.13 -8.55 -7.68
CA ILE A 5 -6.33 -9.17 -8.75
C ILE A 5 -5.74 -8.13 -9.72
N LEU A 6 -6.44 -7.00 -9.91
CA LEU A 6 -5.94 -5.87 -10.69
C LEU A 6 -4.81 -5.12 -9.98
N TYR A 7 -4.90 -4.91 -8.66
CA TYR A 7 -3.81 -4.31 -7.88
C TYR A 7 -2.55 -5.19 -7.91
N THR A 8 -2.71 -6.50 -7.74
CA THR A 8 -1.62 -7.46 -7.93
C THR A 8 -1.02 -7.37 -9.34
N ALA A 9 -1.86 -7.27 -10.37
CA ALA A 9 -1.40 -7.13 -11.75
C ALA A 9 -0.56 -5.85 -11.95
N LEU A 10 -0.99 -4.73 -11.36
CA LEU A 10 -0.29 -3.44 -11.43
C LEU A 10 1.05 -3.47 -10.70
N ILE A 11 1.11 -4.02 -9.48
CA ILE A 11 2.36 -4.13 -8.72
C ILE A 11 3.34 -5.05 -9.45
N LEU A 12 2.88 -6.21 -9.94
CA LEU A 12 3.72 -7.13 -10.70
C LEU A 12 4.27 -6.46 -11.97
N THR A 13 3.44 -5.67 -12.66
CA THR A 13 3.86 -4.89 -13.84
C THR A 13 4.92 -3.85 -13.49
N ALA A 14 4.72 -3.09 -12.41
CA ALA A 14 5.66 -2.05 -12.01
C ALA A 14 7.02 -2.62 -11.58
N CYS A 15 7.00 -3.69 -10.78
CA CYS A 15 8.22 -4.42 -10.42
C CYS A 15 8.93 -4.97 -11.66
N PHE A 16 8.18 -5.41 -12.69
CA PHE A 16 8.76 -5.96 -13.91
C PHE A 16 9.47 -4.87 -14.71
N VAL A 17 8.79 -3.74 -14.89
CA VAL A 17 9.35 -2.57 -15.57
C VAL A 17 10.59 -2.08 -14.85
N PHE A 18 10.57 -2.01 -13.52
CA PHE A 18 11.73 -1.67 -12.70
C PHE A 18 12.91 -2.62 -12.97
N TYR A 19 12.67 -3.93 -12.88
CA TYR A 19 13.69 -4.94 -13.19
C TYR A 19 14.24 -4.77 -14.61
N LYS A 20 13.36 -4.62 -15.61
CA LYS A 20 13.74 -4.53 -17.02
C LYS A 20 14.58 -3.28 -17.33
N LEU A 21 14.25 -2.14 -16.72
CA LEU A 21 14.93 -0.88 -16.98
C LEU A 21 16.25 -0.75 -16.21
N LEU A 22 16.29 -1.20 -14.95
CA LEU A 22 17.40 -0.90 -14.05
C LEU A 22 18.30 -2.11 -13.73
N LEU A 23 17.74 -3.32 -13.68
CA LEU A 23 18.42 -4.48 -13.08
C LEU A 23 18.79 -5.58 -14.08
N GLN A 24 18.08 -5.71 -15.21
CA GLN A 24 18.28 -6.81 -16.17
C GLN A 24 19.70 -6.88 -16.73
N LYS A 25 20.40 -5.76 -16.82
CA LYS A 25 21.78 -5.68 -17.33
C LYS A 25 22.84 -5.91 -16.24
N GLU A 26 22.44 -6.03 -14.99
CA GLU A 26 23.37 -6.21 -13.87
C GLU A 26 23.80 -7.67 -13.75
N THR A 27 25.09 -7.91 -13.53
CA THR A 27 25.65 -9.26 -13.40
C THR A 27 25.52 -9.84 -11.99
N PHE A 28 24.72 -9.22 -11.12
CA PHE A 28 24.43 -9.72 -9.77
C PHE A 28 23.29 -10.75 -9.82
N PHE A 29 23.51 -11.88 -10.49
CA PHE A 29 22.46 -12.85 -10.83
C PHE A 29 21.72 -13.43 -9.62
N HIS A 30 22.41 -13.66 -8.51
CA HIS A 30 21.78 -14.09 -7.26
C HIS A 30 20.83 -13.03 -6.69
N LEU A 31 21.24 -11.76 -6.66
CA LEU A 31 20.39 -10.67 -6.17
C LEU A 31 19.18 -10.44 -7.08
N ASN A 32 19.39 -10.52 -8.39
CA ASN A 32 18.32 -10.50 -9.38
C ASN A 32 17.33 -11.65 -9.17
N ARG A 33 17.80 -12.87 -8.88
CA ARG A 33 16.93 -14.03 -8.56
C ARG A 33 16.09 -13.73 -7.32
N TYR A 34 16.70 -13.27 -6.23
CA TYR A 34 15.98 -12.96 -5.00
C TYR A 34 14.90 -11.90 -5.21
N ILE A 35 15.18 -10.86 -6.01
CA ILE A 35 14.21 -9.80 -6.30
C ILE A 35 13.09 -10.28 -7.20
N LEU A 36 13.41 -11.08 -8.22
CA LEU A 36 12.39 -11.65 -9.09
C LEU A 36 11.44 -12.58 -8.32
N LEU A 37 11.92 -13.28 -7.29
CA LEU A 37 11.07 -14.12 -6.43
C LEU A 37 10.32 -13.29 -5.37
N SER A 38 11.00 -12.36 -4.70
CA SER A 38 10.39 -11.56 -3.63
C SER A 38 9.31 -10.62 -4.17
N CYS A 39 9.54 -9.93 -5.30
CA CYS A 39 8.53 -9.09 -5.92
C CYS A 39 7.29 -9.88 -6.36
N MET A 40 7.49 -11.11 -6.83
CA MET A 40 6.39 -11.99 -7.23
C MET A 40 5.51 -12.34 -6.04
N ILE A 41 6.09 -12.68 -4.89
CA ILE A 41 5.35 -12.95 -3.65
C ILE A 41 4.72 -11.67 -3.09
N MET A 42 5.49 -10.58 -3.03
CA MET A 42 5.05 -9.29 -2.51
C MET A 42 3.91 -8.68 -3.32
N ALA A 43 3.82 -8.92 -4.63
CA ALA A 43 2.69 -8.43 -5.44
C ALA A 43 1.33 -8.98 -4.97
N PHE A 44 1.29 -10.17 -4.36
CA PHE A 44 0.08 -10.77 -3.80
C PHE A 44 -0.13 -10.40 -2.33
N ILE A 45 0.94 -10.27 -1.55
CA ILE A 45 0.86 -9.92 -0.13
C ILE A 45 0.54 -8.43 0.05
N LEU A 46 1.18 -7.55 -0.71
CA LEU A 46 1.17 -6.11 -0.48
C LEU A 46 -0.23 -5.49 -0.56
N PRO A 47 -1.13 -5.87 -1.50
CA PRO A 47 -2.52 -5.40 -1.49
C PRO A 47 -3.34 -5.82 -0.26
N LEU A 48 -2.86 -6.79 0.54
CA LEU A 48 -3.53 -7.27 1.75
C LEU A 48 -3.02 -6.56 3.02
N VAL A 49 -1.93 -5.80 2.94
CA VAL A 49 -1.31 -5.17 4.11
C VAL A 49 -2.04 -3.87 4.43
N PRO A 50 -2.73 -3.74 5.59
CA PRO A 50 -3.30 -2.46 5.98
C PRO A 50 -2.18 -1.46 6.24
N ILE A 51 -2.31 -0.25 5.69
CA ILE A 51 -1.34 0.83 5.93
C ILE A 51 -1.89 1.84 6.94
N PRO A 52 -1.02 2.43 7.79
CA PRO A 52 -1.42 3.54 8.64
C PRO A 52 -2.06 4.66 7.82
N GLN A 53 -3.11 5.30 8.32
CA GLN A 53 -3.86 6.33 7.60
C GLN A 53 -2.96 7.49 7.12
N GLN A 54 -1.91 7.81 7.88
CA GLN A 54 -0.93 8.84 7.55
C GLN A 54 -0.12 8.56 6.27
N LEU A 55 -0.02 7.29 5.86
CA LEU A 55 0.72 6.88 4.68
C LEU A 55 -0.20 6.56 3.50
N SER A 56 -1.52 6.50 3.69
CA SER A 56 -2.45 6.20 2.60
C SER A 56 -2.70 7.42 1.72
N LEU A 57 -2.56 7.23 0.41
CA LEU A 57 -2.89 8.23 -0.62
C LEU A 57 -4.34 8.06 -1.11
N ARG A 58 -5.09 7.10 -0.57
CA ARG A 58 -6.48 6.85 -0.95
C ARG A 58 -7.42 7.70 -0.08
N LYS A 59 -8.25 8.54 -0.73
CA LYS A 59 -9.29 9.33 -0.06
C LYS A 59 -10.34 8.37 0.54
N ALA A 60 -10.63 8.49 1.83
CA ALA A 60 -11.75 7.77 2.44
C ALA A 60 -13.04 8.22 1.75
N ALA A 61 -13.81 7.28 1.20
CA ALA A 61 -15.14 7.58 0.69
C ALA A 61 -16.00 7.92 1.92
N VAL A 62 -16.35 9.19 2.08
CA VAL A 62 -17.35 9.64 3.05
C VAL A 62 -18.69 9.17 2.50
N GLU A 63 -19.18 8.02 2.96
CA GLU A 63 -20.59 7.67 2.77
C GLU A 63 -21.41 8.70 3.55
N LYS A 64 -22.12 9.58 2.83
CA LYS A 64 -23.11 10.46 3.43
C LYS A 64 -24.16 9.58 4.11
N PRO A 65 -24.47 9.76 5.41
CA PRO A 65 -25.55 9.04 6.04
C PRO A 65 -26.86 9.39 5.32
N VAL A 66 -27.53 8.40 4.75
CA VAL A 66 -28.93 8.56 4.35
C VAL A 66 -29.73 8.75 5.64
N GLU A 67 -30.32 9.93 5.82
CA GLU A 67 -31.27 10.19 6.89
C GLU A 67 -32.48 9.28 6.72
N VAL A 68 -32.51 8.16 7.45
CA VAL A 68 -33.73 7.38 7.63
C VAL A 68 -34.64 8.16 8.57
N THR A 69 -35.55 8.94 7.99
CA THR A 69 -36.64 9.59 8.72
C THR A 69 -37.50 8.50 9.37
N LYS A 70 -37.35 8.32 10.69
CA LYS A 70 -38.23 7.44 11.47
C LYS A 70 -39.60 8.10 11.55
N ILE A 71 -40.53 7.68 10.69
CA ILE A 71 -41.95 7.99 10.85
C ILE A 71 -42.46 7.21 12.09
N PRO A 72 -43.14 7.85 13.05
CA PRO A 72 -43.69 7.15 14.21
C PRO A 72 -44.81 6.21 13.78
N VAL A 73 -44.61 4.91 14.00
CA VAL A 73 -45.63 3.87 13.78
C VAL A 73 -46.70 4.02 14.86
N SER A 74 -47.86 4.52 14.46
CA SER A 74 -49.08 4.41 15.27
C SER A 74 -49.58 2.96 15.23
N LYS A 75 -49.89 2.49 16.43
CA LYS A 75 -50.36 1.14 16.77
C LYS A 75 -51.67 0.85 16.04
N ILE A 76 -51.68 -0.11 15.11
CA ILE A 76 -52.92 -0.76 14.63
C ILE A 76 -52.72 -2.27 14.65
N GLU A 77 -53.70 -2.92 15.26
CA GLU A 77 -53.79 -4.35 15.53
C GLU A 77 -53.83 -5.22 14.27
N SER A 78 -53.34 -6.43 14.46
CA SER A 78 -53.29 -7.54 13.52
C SER A 78 -54.65 -7.93 12.94
N VAL A 79 -54.74 -7.96 11.62
CA VAL A 79 -55.66 -8.86 10.89
C VAL A 79 -54.90 -9.54 9.76
N GLN A 80 -54.75 -10.86 9.89
CA GLN A 80 -54.31 -11.75 8.81
C GLN A 80 -55.26 -11.65 7.62
N SER A 81 -54.74 -11.49 6.41
CA SER A 81 -55.47 -11.85 5.20
C SER A 81 -54.54 -12.35 4.10
N LYS A 82 -55.01 -13.45 3.51
CA LYS A 82 -54.46 -14.31 2.47
C LYS A 82 -53.84 -13.56 1.28
N VAL A 83 -52.75 -14.16 0.81
CA VAL A 83 -52.19 -14.03 -0.53
C VAL A 83 -53.28 -14.21 -1.59
N GLN A 84 -53.42 -13.22 -2.49
CA GLN A 84 -53.97 -13.44 -3.82
C GLN A 84 -53.30 -12.50 -4.84
N THR A 85 -52.75 -13.15 -5.87
CA THR A 85 -52.03 -12.61 -7.01
C THR A 85 -52.88 -11.65 -7.84
N VAL A 86 -52.35 -10.46 -8.13
CA VAL A 86 -52.82 -9.60 -9.23
C VAL A 86 -51.58 -9.08 -9.95
N GLU A 87 -51.39 -9.49 -11.20
CA GLU A 87 -50.41 -8.92 -12.12
C GLU A 87 -50.74 -7.45 -12.40
N PRO A 88 -49.75 -6.53 -12.36
CA PRO A 88 -49.81 -5.28 -13.08
C PRO A 88 -48.98 -5.38 -14.36
N THR A 89 -49.70 -5.18 -15.45
CA THR A 89 -49.31 -4.85 -16.82
C THR A 89 -48.03 -4.03 -16.93
N ILE A 90 -47.14 -4.51 -17.80
CA ILE A 90 -45.90 -3.88 -18.24
C ILE A 90 -46.20 -2.53 -18.91
N VAL A 91 -45.68 -1.45 -18.35
CA VAL A 91 -45.33 -0.24 -19.13
C VAL A 91 -43.83 -0.28 -19.32
N GLU A 92 -43.42 -0.67 -20.52
CA GLU A 92 -42.04 -0.72 -20.96
C GLU A 92 -41.52 0.71 -21.12
N GLN A 93 -40.81 1.21 -20.10
CA GLN A 93 -39.79 2.23 -20.31
C GLN A 93 -38.47 1.50 -20.53
N THR A 94 -38.07 1.38 -21.80
CA THR A 94 -36.74 0.94 -22.20
C THR A 94 -35.70 1.96 -21.75
N ASN A 95 -35.27 1.84 -20.50
CA ASN A 95 -33.92 2.23 -20.13
C ASN A 95 -33.05 0.98 -20.30
N GLU A 96 -32.35 0.88 -21.42
CA GLU A 96 -31.17 0.04 -21.56
C GLU A 96 -30.08 0.55 -20.60
N THR A 97 -30.29 0.35 -19.30
CA THR A 97 -29.20 0.35 -18.36
C THR A 97 -28.54 -1.01 -18.52
N PHE A 98 -27.37 -1.03 -19.17
CA PHE A 98 -26.44 -2.15 -19.01
C PHE A 98 -26.41 -2.49 -17.52
N ASN A 99 -26.92 -3.67 -17.20
CA ASN A 99 -27.09 -4.10 -15.82
C ASN A 99 -25.67 -4.37 -15.27
N LEU A 100 -25.03 -3.32 -14.73
CA LEU A 100 -23.61 -3.28 -14.39
C LEU A 100 -23.25 -4.40 -13.40
N GLU A 101 -24.19 -4.78 -12.53
CA GLU A 101 -24.05 -5.92 -11.63
C GLU A 101 -23.99 -7.26 -12.36
N SER A 102 -24.77 -7.42 -13.44
CA SER A 102 -24.74 -8.62 -14.28
C SER A 102 -23.42 -8.71 -15.05
N GLY A 103 -22.91 -7.58 -15.58
CA GLY A 103 -21.62 -7.52 -16.26
C GLY A 103 -20.44 -7.88 -15.36
N VAL A 104 -20.41 -7.35 -14.13
CA VAL A 104 -19.36 -7.68 -13.14
C VAL A 104 -19.39 -9.17 -12.77
N ARG A 105 -20.57 -9.78 -12.64
CA ARG A 105 -20.70 -11.21 -12.33
C ARG A 105 -20.14 -12.09 -13.45
N TRP A 106 -20.42 -11.76 -14.72
CA TRP A 106 -19.84 -12.46 -15.87
C TRP A 106 -18.31 -12.33 -15.93
N LEU A 107 -17.75 -11.18 -15.58
CA LEU A 107 -16.29 -11.00 -15.51
C LEU A 107 -15.65 -11.89 -14.44
N VAL A 108 -16.30 -12.09 -13.29
CA VAL A 108 -15.83 -13.03 -12.26
C VAL A 108 -15.82 -14.47 -12.79
N TYR A 109 -16.88 -14.90 -13.49
CA TYR A 109 -16.92 -16.24 -14.08
C TYR A 109 -15.87 -16.44 -15.17
N LEU A 110 -15.70 -15.43 -16.04
CA LEU A 110 -14.66 -15.46 -17.07
C LEU A 110 -13.25 -15.57 -16.47
N TYR A 111 -13.00 -14.84 -15.39
CA TYR A 111 -11.73 -14.90 -14.67
C TYR A 111 -11.44 -16.31 -14.15
N TRP A 112 -12.39 -16.91 -13.41
CA TRP A 112 -12.23 -18.26 -12.84
C TRP A 112 -12.17 -19.35 -13.90
N PHE A 113 -12.91 -19.19 -15.00
CA PHE A 113 -12.80 -20.08 -16.16
C PHE A 113 -11.37 -20.09 -16.70
N GLY A 114 -10.75 -18.92 -16.87
CA GLY A 114 -9.34 -18.83 -17.25
C GLY A 114 -8.42 -19.50 -16.24
N VAL A 115 -8.58 -19.23 -14.94
CA VAL A 115 -7.77 -19.86 -13.87
C VAL A 115 -7.85 -21.40 -13.96
N ILE A 116 -9.05 -21.96 -14.15
CA ILE A 116 -9.23 -23.42 -14.27
C ILE A 116 -8.53 -23.97 -15.52
N VAL A 117 -8.69 -23.32 -16.68
CA VAL A 117 -8.06 -23.75 -17.93
C VAL A 117 -6.54 -23.76 -17.80
N PHE A 118 -5.94 -22.71 -17.24
CA PHE A 118 -4.49 -22.64 -17.04
C PHE A 118 -4.00 -23.60 -15.96
N ALA A 119 -4.76 -23.81 -14.89
CA ALA A 119 -4.43 -24.79 -13.85
C ALA A 119 -4.45 -26.23 -14.37
N LEU A 120 -5.45 -26.59 -15.20
CA LEU A 120 -5.52 -27.91 -15.85
C LEU A 120 -4.38 -28.11 -16.85
N ASN A 121 -4.05 -27.09 -17.65
CA ASN A 121 -2.90 -27.13 -18.56
C ASN A 121 -1.59 -27.35 -17.79
N PHE A 122 -1.37 -26.62 -16.70
CA PHE A 122 -0.22 -26.79 -15.82
C PHE A 122 -0.16 -28.21 -15.22
N LEU A 123 -1.27 -28.70 -14.67
CA LEU A 123 -1.35 -30.04 -14.09
C LEU A 123 -1.04 -31.12 -15.13
N MET A 124 -1.58 -31.00 -16.35
CA MET A 124 -1.30 -31.91 -17.45
C MET A 124 0.20 -31.95 -17.80
N GLN A 125 0.86 -30.79 -17.87
CA GLN A 125 2.31 -30.72 -18.12
C GLN A 125 3.13 -31.40 -17.03
N VAL A 126 2.79 -31.16 -15.76
CA VAL A 126 3.45 -31.80 -14.62
C VAL A 126 3.25 -33.31 -14.64
N VAL A 127 2.02 -33.78 -14.85
CA VAL A 127 1.71 -35.22 -14.93
C VAL A 127 2.45 -35.89 -16.09
N LEU A 128 2.50 -35.25 -17.26
CA LEU A 128 3.22 -35.77 -18.42
C LEU A 128 4.74 -35.85 -18.17
N LEU A 129 5.33 -34.86 -17.50
CA LEU A 129 6.73 -34.87 -17.09
C LEU A 129 7.02 -35.97 -16.07
N LEU A 130 6.17 -36.12 -15.05
CA LEU A 130 6.31 -37.18 -14.04
C LEU A 130 6.14 -38.56 -14.67
N TYR A 131 5.14 -38.75 -15.54
CA TYR A 131 4.95 -40.01 -16.25
C TYR A 131 6.20 -40.40 -17.06
N ARG A 132 6.79 -39.45 -17.81
CA ARG A 132 8.06 -39.67 -18.50
C ARG A 132 9.20 -39.99 -17.54
N ALA A 133 9.25 -39.33 -16.38
CA ALA A 133 10.27 -39.54 -15.37
C ALA A 133 10.25 -40.94 -14.72
N TYR A 134 9.10 -41.62 -14.73
CA TYR A 134 8.92 -42.94 -14.11
C TYR A 134 8.77 -44.09 -15.13
N SER A 135 8.59 -43.80 -16.42
CA SER A 135 8.30 -44.84 -17.44
C SER A 135 9.48 -45.19 -18.35
N LYS A 136 10.61 -44.49 -18.25
CA LYS A 136 11.80 -44.66 -19.13
C LYS A 136 12.99 -45.22 -18.36
N SER A 137 14.00 -45.73 -19.07
CA SER A 137 15.26 -46.20 -18.48
C SER A 137 15.97 -45.06 -17.75
N VAL A 138 16.53 -45.37 -16.58
CA VAL A 138 17.18 -44.40 -15.70
C VAL A 138 18.58 -44.85 -15.35
N ILE A 139 19.55 -43.96 -15.52
CA ILE A 139 20.90 -44.07 -14.99
C ILE A 139 20.98 -43.22 -13.71
N GLN A 140 21.32 -43.86 -12.60
CA GLN A 140 21.44 -43.21 -11.30
C GLN A 140 22.86 -42.67 -11.12
N ASP A 141 22.99 -41.35 -10.95
CA ASP A 141 24.26 -40.68 -10.65
C ASP A 141 24.11 -39.91 -9.33
N GLY A 142 24.35 -40.62 -8.21
CA GLY A 142 24.11 -40.10 -6.86
C GLY A 142 22.67 -39.63 -6.66
N LYS A 143 22.49 -38.33 -6.44
CA LYS A 143 21.16 -37.68 -6.28
C LYS A 143 20.45 -37.37 -7.60
N PHE A 144 21.14 -37.52 -8.73
CA PHE A 144 20.62 -37.22 -10.07
C PHE A 144 20.11 -38.48 -10.76
N ARG A 145 18.98 -38.35 -11.48
CA ARG A 145 18.39 -39.42 -12.30
C ARG A 145 18.48 -39.01 -13.77
N ILE A 146 19.37 -39.63 -14.54
CA ILE A 146 19.54 -39.35 -15.97
C ILE A 146 18.60 -40.27 -16.74
N ILE A 147 17.70 -39.68 -17.50
CA ILE A 147 16.64 -40.35 -18.24
C ILE A 147 16.91 -40.18 -19.72
N GLU A 148 17.26 -41.28 -20.36
CA GLU A 148 17.59 -41.30 -21.78
C GLU A 148 16.31 -41.19 -22.61
N ILE A 149 16.22 -40.15 -23.43
CA ILE A 149 15.11 -39.92 -24.35
C ILE A 149 15.61 -40.07 -25.79
N THR A 150 14.80 -40.70 -26.64
CA THR A 150 15.11 -40.90 -28.07
C THR A 150 14.53 -39.80 -28.95
N ASP A 151 13.74 -38.89 -28.38
CA ASP A 151 13.11 -37.77 -29.09
C ASP A 151 14.15 -36.67 -29.42
N ASP A 152 13.96 -35.96 -30.53
CA ASP A 152 14.81 -34.83 -30.96
C ASP A 152 14.53 -33.52 -30.17
N LYS A 153 14.24 -33.64 -28.88
CA LYS A 153 13.94 -32.50 -28.00
C LYS A 153 15.22 -31.96 -27.36
N ALA A 154 15.18 -30.67 -27.02
CA ALA A 154 16.28 -30.06 -26.28
C ALA A 154 16.43 -30.75 -24.90
N PRO A 155 17.66 -30.90 -24.39
CA PRO A 155 17.91 -31.38 -23.04
C PRO A 155 17.20 -30.49 -22.01
N CYS A 156 16.72 -31.09 -20.92
CA CYS A 156 16.12 -30.33 -19.82
C CYS A 156 16.17 -31.10 -18.50
N SER A 157 16.04 -30.37 -17.39
CA SER A 157 15.96 -30.92 -16.04
C SER A 157 14.63 -30.58 -15.36
N PHE A 158 14.12 -31.53 -14.57
CA PHE A 158 12.93 -31.33 -13.73
C PHE A 158 13.07 -32.10 -12.41
N ALA A 159 12.99 -31.37 -11.30
CA ALA A 159 13.24 -31.87 -9.95
C ALA A 159 14.64 -32.53 -9.88
N ASN A 160 14.74 -33.84 -9.67
CA ASN A 160 16.02 -34.55 -9.65
C ASN A 160 16.32 -35.32 -10.95
N ASN A 161 15.54 -35.09 -12.01
CA ASN A 161 15.62 -35.85 -13.26
C ASN A 161 16.22 -34.98 -14.37
N ILE A 162 17.12 -35.54 -15.17
CA ILE A 162 17.73 -34.94 -16.35
C ILE A 162 17.29 -35.73 -17.57
N PHE A 163 16.66 -35.09 -18.55
CA PHE A 163 16.23 -35.71 -19.80
C PHE A 163 17.22 -35.32 -20.90
N ILE A 164 17.90 -36.31 -21.48
CA ILE A 164 18.90 -36.07 -22.52
C ILE A 164 18.89 -37.20 -23.55
N ASN A 165 19.17 -36.87 -24.81
CA ASN A 165 19.38 -37.85 -25.87
C ASN A 165 20.89 -38.11 -26.02
N PRO A 166 21.40 -39.29 -25.65
CA PRO A 166 22.83 -39.59 -25.71
C PRO A 166 23.37 -39.71 -27.14
N GLU A 167 22.53 -40.00 -28.14
CA GLU A 167 22.97 -40.22 -29.52
C GLU A 167 23.18 -38.93 -30.32
N LYS A 168 22.72 -37.78 -29.80
CA LYS A 168 22.69 -36.51 -30.52
C LYS A 168 23.97 -35.66 -30.36
N TYR A 169 24.78 -35.94 -29.35
CA TYR A 169 25.87 -35.04 -28.94
C TYR A 169 27.20 -35.78 -28.79
N GLU A 170 28.27 -35.16 -29.28
CA GLU A 170 29.64 -35.58 -28.99
C GLU A 170 29.91 -35.56 -27.47
N TRP A 171 30.81 -36.42 -27.00
CA TRP A 171 31.05 -36.63 -25.56
C TRP A 171 31.33 -35.34 -24.78
N GLU A 172 32.13 -34.43 -25.34
CA GLU A 172 32.45 -33.13 -24.73
C GLU A 172 31.20 -32.24 -24.58
N THR A 173 30.41 -32.10 -25.63
CA THR A 173 29.15 -31.32 -25.60
C THR A 173 28.13 -32.00 -24.69
N TYR A 174 28.04 -33.32 -24.69
CA TYR A 174 27.18 -34.09 -23.79
C TYR A 174 27.53 -33.83 -22.32
N ASN A 175 28.81 -33.87 -21.97
CA ASN A 175 29.27 -33.63 -20.59
C ASN A 175 28.98 -32.20 -20.13
N GLN A 176 29.21 -31.20 -21.01
CA GLN A 176 28.89 -29.80 -20.71
C GLN A 176 27.38 -29.58 -20.51
N ILE A 177 26.53 -30.19 -21.32
CA ILE A 177 25.07 -30.16 -21.13
C ILE A 177 24.69 -30.82 -19.80
N LEU A 178 25.26 -32.00 -19.51
CA LEU A 178 24.95 -32.72 -18.28
C LEU A 178 25.33 -31.93 -17.02
N LEU A 179 26.50 -31.28 -17.02
CA LEU A 179 26.93 -30.41 -15.93
C LEU A 179 26.02 -29.19 -15.78
N HIS A 180 25.60 -28.58 -16.89
CA HIS A 180 24.65 -27.47 -16.90
C HIS A 180 23.32 -27.89 -16.24
N GLU A 181 22.72 -29.00 -16.67
CA GLU A 181 21.47 -29.51 -16.10
C GLU A 181 21.60 -29.91 -14.62
N LYS A 182 22.75 -30.44 -14.20
CA LYS A 182 23.02 -30.71 -12.79
C LYS A 182 22.96 -29.44 -11.95
N ILE A 183 23.57 -28.34 -12.40
CA ILE A 183 23.52 -27.05 -11.69
C ILE A 183 22.08 -26.57 -11.49
N HIS A 184 21.20 -26.71 -12.48
CA HIS A 184 19.78 -26.36 -12.34
C HIS A 184 19.10 -27.11 -11.19
N ILE A 185 19.41 -28.40 -11.05
CA ILE A 185 18.89 -29.26 -9.98
C ILE A 185 19.46 -28.81 -8.62
N GLU A 186 20.77 -28.57 -8.54
CA GLU A 186 21.42 -28.16 -7.29
C GLU A 186 20.93 -26.81 -6.77
N GLN A 187 20.69 -25.87 -7.67
CA GLN A 187 20.14 -24.56 -7.34
C GLN A 187 18.62 -24.55 -7.17
N LYS A 188 17.95 -25.69 -7.36
CA LYS A 188 16.50 -25.86 -7.22
C LYS A 188 15.69 -24.96 -8.16
N HIS A 189 16.17 -24.73 -9.38
CA HIS A 189 15.52 -23.88 -10.38
C HIS A 189 14.11 -24.34 -10.76
N THR A 190 13.81 -25.64 -10.60
CA THR A 190 12.44 -26.16 -10.76
C THR A 190 11.45 -25.46 -9.83
N ILE A 191 11.82 -25.16 -8.57
CA ILE A 191 10.91 -24.48 -7.62
C ILE A 191 10.59 -23.07 -8.08
N ASP A 192 11.60 -22.34 -8.57
CA ASP A 192 11.45 -20.97 -9.07
C ASP A 192 10.47 -20.91 -10.25
N LEU A 193 10.61 -21.85 -11.20
CA LEU A 193 9.74 -21.95 -12.37
C LEU A 193 8.31 -22.37 -11.97
N LEU A 194 8.15 -23.33 -11.04
CA LEU A 194 6.83 -23.71 -10.54
C LEU A 194 6.11 -22.53 -9.87
N LEU A 195 6.83 -21.71 -9.10
CA LEU A 195 6.27 -20.50 -8.49
C LEU A 195 5.84 -19.47 -9.53
N ALA A 196 6.62 -19.27 -10.60
CA ALA A 196 6.25 -18.40 -11.70
C ALA A 196 5.02 -18.89 -12.48
N GLU A 197 4.91 -20.20 -12.70
CA GLU A 197 3.72 -20.80 -13.32
C GLU A 197 2.47 -20.66 -12.43
N MET A 198 2.61 -20.79 -11.10
CA MET A 198 1.51 -20.52 -10.17
C MET A 198 1.02 -19.06 -10.28
N VAL A 199 1.93 -18.09 -10.39
CA VAL A 199 1.54 -16.70 -10.62
C VAL A 199 0.88 -16.51 -11.98
N LEU A 200 1.37 -17.17 -13.04
CA LEU A 200 0.73 -17.13 -14.35
C LEU A 200 -0.70 -17.67 -14.34
N ILE A 201 -1.00 -18.71 -13.55
CA ILE A 201 -2.36 -19.23 -13.42
C ILE A 201 -3.32 -18.15 -12.90
N PHE A 202 -2.94 -17.43 -11.84
CA PHE A 202 -3.78 -16.38 -11.25
C PHE A 202 -3.79 -15.07 -12.06
N GLN A 203 -2.71 -14.80 -12.81
CA GLN A 203 -2.48 -13.59 -13.60
C GLN A 203 -2.46 -13.89 -15.11
N TRP A 204 -3.24 -14.87 -15.56
CA TRP A 204 -3.20 -15.38 -16.94
C TRP A 204 -3.47 -14.30 -17.99
N PHE A 205 -4.32 -13.32 -17.65
CA PHE A 205 -4.68 -12.18 -18.50
C PHE A 205 -3.60 -11.09 -18.54
N ASN A 206 -2.62 -11.12 -17.62
CA ASN A 206 -1.61 -10.07 -17.48
C ASN A 206 -0.38 -10.37 -18.36
N PRO A 207 -0.14 -9.64 -19.47
CA PRO A 207 0.98 -9.88 -20.36
C PRO A 207 2.35 -9.70 -19.68
N PHE A 208 2.44 -8.93 -18.59
CA PHE A 208 3.67 -8.74 -17.85
C PHE A 208 4.02 -9.92 -16.95
N ALA A 209 3.05 -10.72 -16.51
CA ALA A 209 3.33 -11.97 -15.82
C ALA A 209 4.04 -12.97 -16.75
N TRP A 210 3.63 -13.02 -18.03
CA TRP A 210 4.29 -13.82 -19.07
C TRP A 210 5.71 -13.35 -19.36
N GLN A 211 5.94 -12.03 -19.36
CA GLN A 211 7.30 -11.50 -19.50
C GLN A 211 8.14 -11.71 -18.23
N TRP A 212 7.52 -11.69 -17.05
CA TRP A 212 8.17 -11.98 -15.77
C TRP A 212 8.75 -13.38 -15.74
N ARG A 213 7.93 -14.39 -16.06
CA ARG A 213 8.40 -15.78 -16.14
C ARG A 213 9.62 -15.90 -17.07
N LYS A 214 9.59 -15.23 -18.23
CA LYS A 214 10.71 -15.24 -19.18
C LYS A 214 11.96 -14.56 -18.61
N ALA A 215 11.79 -13.47 -17.87
CA ALA A 215 12.90 -12.78 -17.21
C ALA A 215 13.52 -13.62 -16.09
N LEU A 216 12.70 -14.33 -15.31
CA LEU A 216 13.18 -15.28 -14.31
C LEU A 216 13.98 -16.41 -14.97
N GLU A 217 13.42 -17.06 -15.98
CA GLU A 217 14.12 -18.11 -16.76
C GLU A 217 15.48 -17.61 -17.27
N ILE A 218 15.53 -16.45 -17.92
CA ILE A 218 16.79 -15.85 -18.40
C ILE A 218 17.80 -15.64 -17.26
N ASN A 219 17.35 -15.17 -16.09
CA ASN A 219 18.24 -14.95 -14.96
C ASN A 219 18.77 -16.27 -14.37
N LEU A 220 17.95 -17.33 -14.36
CA LEU A 220 18.37 -18.67 -13.94
C LEU A 220 19.42 -19.24 -14.91
N GLU A 221 19.23 -19.05 -16.22
CA GLU A 221 20.23 -19.41 -17.23
C GLU A 221 21.55 -18.67 -17.02
N PHE A 222 21.51 -17.35 -16.73
CA PHE A 222 22.72 -16.59 -16.43
C PHE A 222 23.45 -17.07 -15.18
N LEU A 223 22.70 -17.48 -14.17
CA LEU A 223 23.22 -18.04 -12.93
C LEU A 223 23.93 -19.38 -13.19
N THR A 224 23.31 -20.24 -13.99
CA THR A 224 23.89 -21.52 -14.39
C THR A 224 25.13 -21.30 -15.25
N ASP A 225 25.08 -20.40 -16.23
CA ASP A 225 26.21 -20.06 -17.08
C ASP A 225 27.39 -19.51 -16.27
N ASP A 226 27.14 -18.63 -15.30
CA ASP A 226 28.18 -18.08 -14.43
C ASP A 226 28.84 -19.15 -13.57
N GLN A 227 28.08 -20.13 -13.08
CA GLN A 227 28.62 -21.26 -12.33
C GLN A 227 29.38 -22.26 -13.20
N MET A 228 28.93 -22.51 -14.43
CA MET A 228 29.66 -23.34 -15.40
C MET A 228 31.04 -22.74 -15.67
N LEU A 229 31.13 -21.42 -15.86
CA LEU A 229 32.39 -20.72 -16.11
C LEU A 229 33.32 -20.62 -14.89
N GLN A 230 32.85 -20.97 -13.70
CA GLN A 230 33.67 -21.09 -12.49
C GLN A 230 34.29 -22.47 -12.33
N GLN A 231 33.90 -23.46 -13.14
CA GLN A 231 34.50 -24.79 -13.11
C GLN A 231 35.81 -24.79 -13.91
N ASP A 232 36.90 -25.26 -13.29
CA ASP A 232 38.23 -25.32 -13.93
C ASP A 232 38.28 -26.22 -15.19
N THR A 233 37.27 -27.07 -15.37
CA THR A 233 37.16 -28.03 -16.48
C THR A 233 36.44 -27.48 -17.72
N VAL A 234 35.85 -26.28 -17.65
CA VAL A 234 35.00 -25.73 -18.71
C VAL A 234 35.62 -24.47 -19.30
N GLU A 235 36.06 -24.57 -20.56
CA GLU A 235 36.50 -23.40 -21.34
C GLU A 235 35.31 -22.61 -21.88
N LYS A 236 35.36 -21.27 -21.75
CA LYS A 236 34.26 -20.37 -22.11
C LYS A 236 33.84 -20.47 -23.58
N GLU A 237 34.80 -20.48 -24.49
CA GLU A 237 34.57 -20.53 -25.95
C GLU A 237 33.95 -21.88 -26.36
N SER A 238 34.50 -22.98 -25.83
CA SER A 238 33.98 -24.34 -26.02
C SER A 238 32.53 -24.46 -25.54
N TYR A 239 32.25 -23.93 -24.34
CA TYR A 239 30.91 -23.93 -23.77
C TYR A 239 29.91 -23.10 -24.59
N GLN A 240 30.29 -21.90 -25.06
CA GLN A 240 29.45 -21.07 -25.92
C GLN A 240 29.11 -21.77 -27.24
N PHE A 241 30.06 -22.52 -27.82
CA PHE A 241 29.84 -23.29 -29.04
C PHE A 241 28.93 -24.50 -28.81
N SER A 242 29.05 -25.18 -27.67
CA SER A 242 28.12 -26.25 -27.26
C SER A 242 26.69 -25.72 -27.11
N LEU A 243 26.49 -24.56 -26.49
CA LEU A 243 25.15 -23.94 -26.38
C LEU A 243 24.55 -23.59 -27.75
N LEU A 244 25.37 -23.09 -28.69
CA LEU A 244 24.93 -22.81 -30.06
C LEU A 244 24.50 -24.08 -30.80
N LYS A 245 25.26 -25.19 -30.66
CA LYS A 245 24.91 -26.50 -31.23
C LYS A 245 23.60 -27.05 -30.69
N VAL A 246 23.35 -26.89 -29.39
CA VAL A 246 22.12 -27.35 -28.75
C VAL A 246 20.90 -26.52 -29.19
N ALA A 247 21.08 -25.21 -29.36
CA ALA A 247 20.00 -24.28 -29.66
C ALA A 247 19.61 -24.17 -31.16
N ALA A 248 20.40 -24.74 -32.08
CA ALA A 248 20.20 -24.58 -33.53
C ALA A 248 19.95 -25.90 -34.29
N PRO A 249 18.71 -26.47 -34.27
CA PRO A 249 18.44 -27.66 -35.09
C PRO A 249 17.95 -27.36 -36.52
N GLN A 250 17.24 -26.26 -36.83
CA GLN A 250 16.70 -25.97 -38.17
C GLN A 250 16.46 -24.45 -38.39
N PHE A 251 16.76 -23.88 -39.58
CA PHE A 251 16.43 -22.49 -39.95
C PHE A 251 14.99 -22.37 -40.48
N PRO A 252 14.05 -21.65 -39.83
CA PRO A 252 12.74 -21.37 -40.40
C PRO A 252 12.65 -19.95 -40.99
N LEU A 253 11.70 -19.78 -41.93
CA LEU A 253 11.47 -18.61 -42.79
C LEU A 253 11.30 -17.27 -42.03
N SER A 254 11.62 -16.16 -42.73
CA SER A 254 11.80 -14.80 -42.18
C SER A 254 10.53 -14.11 -41.62
N LEU A 255 9.38 -14.79 -41.62
CA LEU A 255 8.13 -14.30 -40.99
C LEU A 255 7.94 -14.83 -39.56
N THR A 256 8.87 -15.64 -39.04
CA THR A 256 8.77 -16.27 -37.71
C THR A 256 9.75 -15.66 -36.70
N THR A 257 9.29 -15.37 -35.48
CA THR A 257 10.14 -14.91 -34.37
C THR A 257 10.62 -16.13 -33.56
N ASN A 258 11.89 -16.50 -33.70
CA ASN A 258 12.43 -17.69 -33.02
C ASN A 258 12.87 -17.36 -31.58
N TYR A 259 12.16 -17.92 -30.59
CA TYR A 259 12.39 -17.69 -29.16
C TYR A 259 13.81 -18.11 -28.71
N ASN A 260 14.29 -19.28 -29.14
CA ASN A 260 15.56 -19.87 -28.69
C ASN A 260 16.77 -19.02 -29.11
N GLN A 261 16.73 -18.39 -30.29
CA GLN A 261 17.81 -17.50 -30.74
C GLN A 261 17.92 -16.24 -29.87
N SER A 262 16.77 -15.68 -29.45
CA SER A 262 16.75 -14.49 -28.60
C SER A 262 17.26 -14.76 -27.18
N LEU A 263 17.03 -15.96 -26.66
CA LEU A 263 17.53 -16.43 -25.35
C LEU A 263 19.05 -16.68 -25.41
N LEU A 264 19.51 -17.48 -26.38
CA LEU A 264 20.92 -17.81 -26.56
C LEU A 264 21.77 -16.55 -26.75
N LYS A 265 21.31 -15.61 -27.58
CA LYS A 265 22.01 -14.34 -27.79
C LYS A 265 22.22 -13.58 -26.48
N LYS A 266 21.22 -13.54 -25.60
CA LYS A 266 21.34 -12.86 -24.29
C LYS A 266 22.34 -13.55 -23.38
N ARG A 267 22.35 -14.89 -23.34
CA ARG A 267 23.32 -15.70 -22.58
C ARG A 267 24.75 -15.42 -23.02
N ILE A 268 25.03 -15.46 -24.33
CA ILE A 268 26.35 -15.15 -24.91
C ILE A 268 26.78 -13.71 -24.62
N ILE A 269 25.88 -12.74 -24.74
CA ILE A 269 26.19 -11.33 -24.42
C ILE A 269 26.53 -11.17 -22.94
N MET A 270 25.77 -11.78 -22.02
CA MET A 270 26.03 -11.64 -20.59
C MET A 270 27.30 -12.37 -20.13
N MET A 271 27.61 -13.55 -20.68
CA MET A 271 28.88 -14.23 -20.42
C MET A 271 30.12 -13.42 -20.85
N ASN A 272 29.96 -12.54 -21.86
CA ASN A 272 31.01 -11.67 -22.37
C ASN A 272 30.99 -10.26 -21.78
N SER A 273 30.02 -9.95 -20.92
CA SER A 273 29.91 -8.65 -20.27
C SER A 273 30.92 -8.49 -19.13
N LYS A 274 31.30 -7.25 -18.84
CA LYS A 274 32.10 -6.94 -17.65
C LYS A 274 31.22 -7.09 -16.41
N LYS A 275 31.78 -7.63 -15.32
CA LYS A 275 31.08 -7.72 -14.03
C LYS A 275 30.65 -6.33 -13.55
N SER A 276 29.42 -6.23 -13.05
CA SER A 276 28.86 -5.00 -12.49
C SER A 276 29.66 -4.52 -11.27
N ASN A 277 29.74 -3.21 -11.10
CA ASN A 277 30.39 -2.59 -9.96
C ASN A 277 29.47 -2.67 -8.72
N VAL A 278 30.03 -2.93 -7.53
CA VAL A 278 29.29 -2.96 -6.26
C VAL A 278 28.53 -1.66 -6.02
N HIS A 279 29.05 -0.50 -6.47
CA HIS A 279 28.33 0.77 -6.38
C HIS A 279 26.99 0.76 -7.12
N THR A 280 26.82 -0.10 -8.12
CA THR A 280 25.55 -0.27 -8.84
C THR A 280 24.46 -0.96 -7.99
N THR A 281 24.82 -1.52 -6.84
CA THR A 281 23.88 -2.12 -5.88
C THR A 281 22.87 -1.10 -5.30
N TRP A 282 23.20 0.19 -5.27
CA TRP A 282 22.26 1.24 -4.87
C TRP A 282 20.97 1.28 -5.71
N LYS A 283 21.02 0.82 -6.98
CA LYS A 283 19.83 0.76 -7.85
C LYS A 283 18.73 -0.09 -7.22
N TYR A 284 19.10 -1.15 -6.52
CA TYR A 284 18.18 -2.06 -5.87
C TYR A 284 17.45 -1.41 -4.69
N PHE A 285 18.05 -0.39 -4.04
CA PHE A 285 17.41 0.33 -2.96
C PHE A 285 16.17 1.11 -3.43
N PHE A 286 16.11 1.53 -4.70
CA PHE A 286 14.94 2.20 -5.28
C PHE A 286 13.70 1.30 -5.42
N LEU A 287 13.85 -0.02 -5.23
CA LEU A 287 12.71 -0.93 -5.18
C LEU A 287 11.83 -0.70 -3.94
N LEU A 288 12.44 -0.38 -2.79
CA LEU A 288 11.73 -0.16 -1.54
C LEU A 288 10.77 1.05 -1.61
N PRO A 289 11.17 2.27 -2.02
CA PRO A 289 10.25 3.38 -2.16
C PRO A 289 9.17 3.11 -3.22
N LEU A 290 9.47 2.35 -4.28
CA LEU A 290 8.47 1.90 -5.25
C LEU A 290 7.39 1.04 -4.58
N LEU A 291 7.79 0.04 -3.79
CA LEU A 291 6.85 -0.83 -3.08
C LEU A 291 6.06 -0.06 -2.01
N VAL A 292 6.70 0.84 -1.27
CA VAL A 292 6.03 1.72 -0.30
C VAL A 292 5.00 2.59 -1.00
N LEU A 293 5.34 3.20 -2.14
CA LEU A 293 4.40 4.00 -2.94
C LEU A 293 3.16 3.18 -3.35
N PHE A 294 3.36 1.96 -3.85
CA PHE A 294 2.22 1.10 -4.20
C PHE A 294 1.38 0.67 -2.99
N ALA A 295 2.01 0.44 -1.84
CA ALA A 295 1.29 0.16 -0.60
C ALA A 295 0.42 1.36 -0.25
N CYS A 296 0.99 2.57 -0.25
CA CYS A 296 0.32 3.84 -0.04
C CYS A 296 -0.87 4.07 -0.99
N LEU A 297 -0.75 3.69 -2.26
CA LEU A 297 -1.76 3.93 -3.29
C LEU A 297 -2.95 2.96 -3.24
N PHE A 298 -2.69 1.66 -3.02
CA PHE A 298 -3.72 0.62 -3.20
C PHE A 298 -4.33 0.12 -1.91
N ASN A 299 -3.62 0.23 -0.79
CA ASN A 299 -4.07 -0.30 0.48
C ASN A 299 -5.01 0.71 1.15
N GLN A 300 -6.12 0.20 1.69
CA GLN A 300 -7.03 1.03 2.45
C GLN A 300 -6.32 1.51 3.73
N PRO A 301 -6.55 2.77 4.15
CA PRO A 301 -6.05 3.24 5.43
C PRO A 301 -6.66 2.37 6.52
N ALA A 302 -5.86 1.98 7.52
CA ALA A 302 -6.31 1.14 8.63
C ALA A 302 -7.59 1.68 9.33
N ALA A 303 -7.82 3.00 9.25
CA ALA A 303 -9.04 3.66 9.75
C ALA A 303 -10.32 3.35 8.95
N GLN A 304 -10.22 3.02 7.66
CA GLN A 304 -11.37 2.63 6.83
C GLN A 304 -11.67 1.13 6.97
N SER A 305 -10.66 0.33 7.28
CA SER A 305 -10.84 -1.05 7.75
C SER A 305 -11.56 -1.09 9.11
N GLN A 306 -11.45 -0.07 9.97
CA GLN A 306 -12.23 0.01 11.20
C GLN A 306 -13.73 0.26 10.94
N ASN A 307 -14.11 1.04 9.91
CA ASN A 307 -15.52 1.32 9.59
C ASN A 307 -16.24 0.16 8.87
N LEU A 308 -15.58 -0.54 7.95
CA LEU A 308 -16.12 -1.77 7.35
C LEU A 308 -16.06 -2.97 8.30
N LYS A 309 -15.12 -2.95 9.25
CA LYS A 309 -15.13 -3.89 10.36
C LYS A 309 -16.26 -3.59 11.34
N THR A 310 -16.82 -2.39 11.52
CA THR A 310 -17.89 -2.15 12.53
C THR A 310 -19.14 -3.06 12.39
N LEU A 311 -19.47 -3.57 11.20
CA LEU A 311 -20.56 -4.56 11.03
C LEU A 311 -20.11 -6.03 11.16
N THR A 312 -18.80 -6.30 11.13
CA THR A 312 -18.18 -7.64 11.33
C THR A 312 -17.36 -7.71 12.64
N SER A 313 -17.23 -6.61 13.35
CA SER A 313 -16.34 -6.36 14.49
C SER A 313 -16.92 -6.84 15.81
N GLN A 314 -18.18 -7.26 15.86
CA GLN A 314 -18.67 -7.95 17.05
C GLN A 314 -18.01 -9.33 17.24
N GLU A 315 -17.34 -9.87 16.21
CA GLU A 315 -16.50 -11.06 16.32
C GLU A 315 -14.99 -10.75 16.44
N GLU A 316 -14.45 -9.74 15.76
CA GLU A 316 -13.00 -9.43 15.83
C GLU A 316 -12.57 -8.50 16.99
N LEU A 317 -13.47 -7.70 17.60
CA LEU A 317 -13.15 -6.99 18.85
C LEU A 317 -13.03 -7.95 20.06
N LYS A 318 -13.55 -9.17 19.94
CA LYS A 318 -13.30 -10.24 20.93
C LYS A 318 -11.91 -10.86 20.83
N GLU A 319 -11.16 -10.62 19.75
CA GLU A 319 -9.89 -11.32 19.48
C GLU A 319 -8.65 -10.42 19.62
N ASN A 320 -8.78 -9.08 19.57
CA ASN A 320 -7.66 -8.14 19.83
C ASN A 320 -7.75 -7.39 21.18
N LEU A 321 -8.82 -7.60 21.95
CA LEU A 321 -8.83 -7.38 23.40
C LEU A 321 -8.52 -8.67 24.17
N ASP A 322 -8.18 -9.75 23.46
CA ASP A 322 -7.42 -10.84 24.05
C ASP A 322 -5.98 -10.34 24.21
N ILE A 323 -5.70 -9.82 25.40
CA ILE A 323 -4.35 -9.57 25.89
C ILE A 323 -3.55 -10.83 25.56
N LYS A 324 -2.67 -10.77 24.54
CA LYS A 324 -1.65 -11.79 24.23
C LYS A 324 -0.56 -11.84 25.30
N SER A 325 -0.99 -11.84 26.55
CA SER A 325 -0.36 -12.52 27.65
C SER A 325 -1.44 -13.46 28.17
N GLU A 326 -1.44 -14.70 27.69
CA GLU A 326 -2.16 -15.77 28.39
C GLU A 326 -1.39 -16.06 29.69
N MET A 327 -1.38 -15.09 30.60
CA MET A 327 -0.89 -15.30 31.95
C MET A 327 -1.82 -16.31 32.60
N LYS A 328 -1.38 -17.58 32.60
CA LYS A 328 -2.12 -18.66 33.22
C LYS A 328 -2.31 -18.39 34.71
N THR A 329 -3.25 -19.08 35.32
CA THR A 329 -3.47 -18.99 36.78
C THR A 329 -2.33 -19.57 37.60
N GLU A 330 -1.30 -20.17 36.99
CA GLU A 330 -0.10 -20.65 37.66
C GLU A 330 1.11 -20.63 36.71
N GLY A 331 2.30 -20.49 37.27
CA GLY A 331 3.56 -20.45 36.52
C GLY A 331 4.75 -20.05 37.38
N ASP A 332 5.85 -19.65 36.73
CA ASP A 332 7.06 -19.16 37.38
C ASP A 332 7.06 -17.63 37.44
N TRP A 333 7.73 -17.07 38.44
CA TRP A 333 7.97 -15.63 38.54
C TRP A 333 9.42 -15.29 38.83
N PHE A 334 9.84 -14.13 38.35
CA PHE A 334 11.13 -13.51 38.61
C PHE A 334 10.91 -12.05 38.99
N ALA A 335 11.41 -11.62 40.14
CA ALA A 335 11.18 -10.28 40.65
C ALA A 335 12.47 -9.51 40.90
N THR A 336 12.41 -8.19 40.77
CA THR A 336 13.48 -7.27 41.17
C THR A 336 12.89 -6.14 42.01
N ILE A 337 13.42 -5.93 43.21
CA ILE A 337 13.08 -4.81 44.09
C ILE A 337 13.87 -3.57 43.64
N LYS A 338 13.16 -2.46 43.42
CA LYS A 338 13.73 -1.15 43.07
C LYS A 338 13.13 -0.10 43.99
N GLY A 339 13.88 0.27 45.04
CA GLY A 339 13.40 1.21 46.05
C GLY A 339 12.15 0.70 46.76
N ASN A 340 11.05 1.43 46.67
CA ASN A 340 9.76 1.06 47.28
C ASN A 340 8.85 0.22 46.35
N THR A 341 9.35 -0.21 45.20
CA THR A 341 8.59 -1.00 44.22
C THR A 341 9.25 -2.35 43.95
N VAL A 342 8.47 -3.28 43.44
CA VAL A 342 8.93 -4.60 43.00
C VAL A 342 8.35 -4.89 41.62
N GLU A 343 9.24 -5.10 40.66
CA GLU A 343 8.89 -5.49 39.31
C GLU A 343 8.89 -7.01 39.25
N ILE A 344 7.74 -7.62 38.99
CA ILE A 344 7.57 -9.08 38.88
C ILE A 344 7.29 -9.44 37.43
N ASN A 345 8.11 -10.34 36.88
CA ASN A 345 7.91 -10.98 35.59
C ASN A 345 7.28 -12.35 35.82
N PHE A 346 6.20 -12.63 35.12
CA PHE A 346 5.45 -13.87 35.16
C PHE A 346 5.69 -14.65 33.88
N LYS A 347 5.98 -15.94 34.03
CA LYS A 347 6.28 -16.84 32.92
C LYS A 347 5.44 -18.12 33.05
N SER A 348 4.57 -18.37 32.07
CA SER A 348 3.72 -19.58 32.03
C SER A 348 4.18 -20.60 30.97
N ASN A 349 4.97 -20.19 29.96
CA ASN A 349 5.63 -21.05 28.97
C ASN A 349 6.84 -20.30 28.31
N GLU A 350 7.41 -20.82 27.21
CA GLU A 350 8.57 -20.20 26.54
C GLU A 350 8.26 -18.88 25.81
N THR A 351 7.00 -18.64 25.44
CA THR A 351 6.57 -17.48 24.63
C THR A 351 5.84 -16.41 25.44
N ASP A 352 5.31 -16.78 26.60
CA ASP A 352 4.45 -15.93 27.43
C ASP A 352 5.28 -15.32 28.55
N ASN A 353 5.52 -14.02 28.42
CA ASN A 353 6.15 -13.21 29.45
C ASN A 353 5.28 -11.97 29.67
N SER A 354 4.78 -11.80 30.89
CA SER A 354 4.17 -10.54 31.34
C SER A 354 4.94 -9.98 32.51
N SER A 355 4.95 -8.66 32.63
CA SER A 355 5.53 -8.00 33.78
C SER A 355 4.54 -7.04 34.42
N SER A 356 4.65 -6.86 35.73
CA SER A 356 3.88 -5.88 36.47
C SER A 356 4.69 -5.35 37.63
N THR A 357 4.50 -4.07 37.92
CA THR A 357 5.16 -3.39 39.03
C THR A 357 4.18 -3.20 40.17
N PHE A 358 4.58 -3.62 41.37
CA PHE A 358 3.79 -3.52 42.59
C PHE A 358 4.51 -2.64 43.60
N GLN A 359 3.73 -2.03 44.51
CA GLN A 359 4.33 -1.35 45.66
C GLN A 359 4.80 -2.41 46.67
N LEU A 360 5.99 -2.22 47.26
CA LEU A 360 6.54 -3.18 48.21
C LEU A 360 5.64 -3.34 49.44
N SER A 361 4.94 -2.26 49.82
CA SER A 361 3.95 -2.25 50.91
C SER A 361 2.71 -3.11 50.64
N GLU A 362 2.41 -3.44 49.38
CA GLU A 362 1.29 -4.32 49.03
C GLU A 362 1.62 -5.80 49.27
N LEU A 363 2.92 -6.16 49.28
CA LEU A 363 3.40 -7.52 49.46
C LEU A 363 3.82 -7.74 50.92
N ALA A 364 2.94 -8.33 51.72
CA ALA A 364 3.25 -8.66 53.10
C ALA A 364 4.24 -9.84 53.18
N ASN A 365 5.22 -9.75 54.09
CA ASN A 365 6.09 -10.87 54.50
C ASN A 365 6.92 -11.50 53.36
N ILE A 366 7.55 -10.69 52.51
CA ILE A 366 8.46 -11.20 51.47
C ILE A 366 9.61 -12.02 52.11
N PRO A 367 9.75 -13.30 51.78
CA PRO A 367 10.77 -14.17 52.37
C PRO A 367 12.17 -13.82 51.84
N ARG A 368 13.08 -13.46 52.75
CA ARG A 368 14.50 -13.17 52.47
C ARG A 368 15.37 -14.36 52.84
N ASP A 369 16.30 -14.72 51.95
CA ASP A 369 17.36 -15.72 52.13
C ASP A 369 16.90 -17.16 52.46
N LYS A 370 15.59 -17.39 52.59
CA LYS A 370 14.94 -18.68 52.83
C LYS A 370 13.69 -18.79 51.97
N GLN A 371 13.34 -20.02 51.58
CA GLN A 371 12.10 -20.28 50.87
C GLN A 371 10.89 -20.03 51.77
N GLY A 372 9.89 -19.33 51.25
CA GLY A 372 8.67 -19.02 51.95
C GLY A 372 7.53 -18.68 51.00
N THR A 373 6.37 -18.35 51.57
CA THR A 373 5.18 -17.96 50.83
C THR A 373 4.77 -16.56 51.23
N PHE A 374 4.43 -15.74 50.23
CA PHE A 374 3.79 -14.45 50.42
C PHE A 374 2.63 -14.34 49.43
N ALA A 375 1.71 -13.40 49.67
CA ALA A 375 0.54 -13.26 48.84
C ALA A 375 0.14 -11.79 48.67
N LEU A 376 -0.51 -11.51 47.55
CA LEU A 376 -1.18 -10.24 47.28
C LEU A 376 -2.66 -10.50 47.07
N THR A 377 -3.48 -9.91 47.94
CA THR A 377 -4.94 -10.05 47.89
C THR A 377 -5.56 -8.74 47.40
N ARG A 378 -6.39 -8.85 46.37
CA ARG A 378 -7.24 -7.76 45.83
C ARG A 378 -8.69 -8.28 45.78
N GLU A 379 -9.66 -7.40 45.48
CA GLU A 379 -11.07 -7.82 45.39
C GLU A 379 -11.25 -8.97 44.39
N ALA A 380 -10.56 -8.93 43.25
CA ALA A 380 -10.67 -9.94 42.19
C ALA A 380 -10.12 -11.33 42.57
N GLY A 381 -9.28 -11.44 43.60
CA GLY A 381 -8.67 -12.70 44.01
C GLY A 381 -7.36 -12.54 44.76
N THR A 382 -6.72 -13.67 45.04
CA THR A 382 -5.43 -13.75 45.72
C THR A 382 -4.38 -14.38 44.82
N MET A 383 -3.25 -13.69 44.66
CA MET A 383 -2.06 -14.27 44.06
C MET A 383 -1.13 -14.74 45.16
N SER A 384 -0.89 -16.04 45.22
CA SER A 384 0.08 -16.66 46.12
C SER A 384 1.39 -16.87 45.41
N PHE A 385 2.49 -16.48 46.04
CA PHE A 385 3.85 -16.64 45.55
C PHE A 385 4.62 -17.55 46.49
N ASN A 386 5.22 -18.60 45.95
CA ASN A 386 6.12 -19.49 46.67
C ASN A 386 7.54 -19.34 46.09
N GLY A 387 8.49 -18.89 46.90
CA GLY A 387 9.85 -18.65 46.46
C GLY A 387 10.71 -17.95 47.51
N LYS A 388 11.78 -17.30 47.08
CA LYS A 388 12.68 -16.53 47.95
C LYS A 388 13.26 -15.33 47.23
N PHE A 389 13.67 -14.33 48.00
CA PHE A 389 14.52 -13.24 47.54
C PHE A 389 15.93 -13.40 48.09
N GLU A 390 16.92 -13.30 47.22
CA GLU A 390 18.35 -13.21 47.54
C GLU A 390 18.81 -11.78 47.22
N GLY A 391 19.05 -10.98 48.25
CA GLY A 391 19.15 -9.53 48.07
C GLY A 391 17.89 -8.97 47.42
N ASP A 392 18.03 -8.15 46.38
CA ASP A 392 16.91 -7.49 45.69
C ASP A 392 16.31 -8.29 44.54
N LYS A 393 16.78 -9.51 44.28
CA LYS A 393 16.25 -10.39 43.23
C LYS A 393 15.52 -11.57 43.85
N GLY A 394 14.36 -11.92 43.29
CA GLY A 394 13.58 -13.06 43.75
C GLY A 394 13.12 -13.96 42.61
N MET A 395 12.87 -15.22 42.92
CA MET A 395 12.28 -16.16 41.98
C MET A 395 11.44 -17.21 42.70
N GLY A 396 10.50 -17.81 41.96
CA GLY A 396 9.67 -18.89 42.48
C GLY A 396 8.52 -19.24 41.55
N THR A 397 7.46 -19.82 42.13
CA THR A 397 6.20 -20.15 41.45
C THR A 397 5.06 -19.30 41.99
N TYR A 398 4.07 -19.01 41.15
CA TYR A 398 2.86 -18.30 41.55
C TYR A 398 1.62 -19.13 41.25
N LYS A 399 0.56 -18.86 42.02
CA LYS A 399 -0.78 -19.39 41.78
C LYS A 399 -1.82 -18.33 42.09
N PHE A 400 -2.70 -18.08 41.12
CA PHE A 400 -3.85 -17.19 41.24
C PHE A 400 -5.09 -17.96 41.63
N ILE A 401 -5.81 -17.46 42.62
CA ILE A 401 -7.10 -17.99 43.08
C ILE A 401 -8.13 -16.86 42.92
N PRO A 402 -9.07 -16.97 41.97
CA PRO A 402 -10.10 -15.95 41.76
C PRO A 402 -11.10 -15.93 42.92
N ASP A 403 -11.58 -14.74 43.28
CA ASP A 403 -12.61 -14.59 44.31
C ASP A 403 -14.03 -14.74 43.72
N ALA A 404 -14.79 -15.70 44.27
CA ALA A 404 -16.13 -16.01 43.80
C ALA A 404 -17.16 -14.92 44.16
N ALA A 405 -17.00 -14.25 45.31
CA ALA A 405 -17.89 -13.19 45.75
C ALA A 405 -17.73 -11.94 44.88
N TYR A 406 -16.50 -11.61 44.48
CA TYR A 406 -16.22 -10.56 43.52
C TYR A 406 -16.83 -10.86 42.15
N ARG A 407 -16.67 -12.08 41.63
CA ARG A 407 -17.31 -12.47 40.36
C ARG A 407 -18.83 -12.29 40.42
N ALA A 408 -19.46 -12.71 41.53
CA ALA A 408 -20.88 -12.54 41.74
C ALA A 408 -21.29 -11.05 41.84
N ALA A 409 -20.46 -10.22 42.49
CA ALA A 409 -20.69 -8.78 42.60
C ALA A 409 -20.57 -8.09 41.23
N MET A 410 -19.57 -8.42 40.42
CA MET A 410 -19.42 -7.90 39.05
C MET A 410 -20.59 -8.30 38.16
N LEU A 411 -21.05 -9.56 38.27
CA LEU A 411 -22.25 -10.02 37.55
C LEU A 411 -23.51 -9.26 37.96
N LYS A 412 -23.66 -8.96 39.26
CA LYS A 412 -24.75 -8.12 39.78
C LYS A 412 -24.69 -6.70 39.19
N GLU A 413 -23.48 -6.20 38.94
CA GLU A 413 -23.27 -4.95 38.22
C GLU A 413 -23.41 -5.08 36.69
N GLY A 414 -23.79 -6.24 36.15
CA GLY A 414 -24.00 -6.45 34.71
C GLY A 414 -22.74 -6.85 33.94
N VAL A 415 -21.59 -6.95 34.60
CA VAL A 415 -20.31 -7.31 33.97
C VAL A 415 -20.11 -8.82 34.04
N MET A 416 -20.28 -9.50 32.91
CA MET A 416 -20.15 -10.95 32.84
C MET A 416 -18.71 -11.39 32.58
N VAL A 417 -18.08 -12.02 33.59
CA VAL A 417 -16.73 -12.57 33.48
C VAL A 417 -16.77 -14.09 33.62
N LYS A 418 -16.67 -14.82 32.50
CA LYS A 418 -16.90 -16.28 32.46
C LYS A 418 -15.66 -17.10 32.81
N LYS A 419 -14.48 -16.70 32.34
CA LYS A 419 -13.25 -17.47 32.51
C LYS A 419 -12.42 -16.94 33.68
N ASP A 420 -11.65 -17.80 34.34
CA ASP A 420 -10.73 -17.40 35.42
C ASP A 420 -9.57 -16.55 34.90
N ILE A 421 -9.16 -16.80 33.66
CA ILE A 421 -8.15 -15.99 32.94
C ILE A 421 -8.58 -14.53 32.82
N ASP A 422 -9.86 -14.25 32.59
CA ASP A 422 -10.35 -12.87 32.50
C ASP A 422 -10.28 -12.16 33.88
N ILE A 423 -10.45 -12.90 34.97
CA ILE A 423 -10.36 -12.35 36.33
C ILE A 423 -8.91 -12.00 36.70
N ILE A 424 -7.91 -12.76 36.20
CA ILE A 424 -6.51 -12.41 36.47
C ILE A 424 -6.13 -11.06 35.87
N VAL A 425 -6.74 -10.67 34.74
CA VAL A 425 -6.55 -9.34 34.15
C VAL A 425 -7.12 -8.28 35.09
N PHE A 426 -8.36 -8.46 35.55
CA PHE A 426 -9.01 -7.53 36.48
C PHE A 426 -8.22 -7.39 37.79
N TYR A 427 -7.63 -8.50 38.25
CA TYR A 427 -6.70 -8.50 39.37
C TYR A 427 -5.46 -7.65 39.10
N MET A 428 -4.81 -7.82 37.94
CA MET A 428 -3.56 -7.11 37.61
C MET A 428 -3.75 -5.59 37.53
N ILE A 429 -4.82 -5.13 36.88
CA ILE A 429 -5.16 -3.70 36.81
C ILE A 429 -6.04 -3.20 37.97
N ASN A 430 -6.25 -4.05 38.99
CA ASN A 430 -6.96 -3.73 40.24
C ASN A 430 -8.36 -3.11 40.03
N ILE A 431 -9.16 -3.69 39.12
CA ILE A 431 -10.55 -3.28 38.91
C ILE A 431 -11.38 -3.64 40.14
N LYS A 432 -11.96 -2.63 40.79
CA LYS A 432 -12.86 -2.79 41.94
C LYS A 432 -14.32 -2.75 41.52
N VAL A 433 -15.21 -3.35 42.32
CA VAL A 433 -16.67 -3.25 42.09
C VAL A 433 -17.13 -1.78 42.13
N SER A 434 -16.52 -0.98 43.03
CA SER A 434 -16.81 0.47 43.14
C SER A 434 -16.43 1.26 41.89
N TYR A 435 -15.50 0.78 41.07
CA TYR A 435 -15.15 1.41 39.79
C TYR A 435 -16.29 1.30 38.78
N VAL A 436 -16.90 0.12 38.67
CA VAL A 436 -18.09 -0.08 37.81
C VAL A 436 -19.27 0.76 38.30
N GLN A 437 -19.48 0.81 39.61
CA GLN A 437 -20.52 1.64 40.22
C GLN A 437 -20.30 3.13 39.94
N MET A 438 -19.04 3.60 39.96
CA MET A 438 -18.68 4.97 39.58
C MET A 438 -19.02 5.26 38.11
N LEU A 439 -18.72 4.35 37.19
CA LEU A 439 -19.07 4.52 35.77
C LEU A 439 -20.60 4.59 35.57
N LYS A 440 -21.37 3.73 36.23
CA LYS A 440 -22.84 3.75 36.23
C LYS A 440 -23.42 5.03 36.81
N LYS A 441 -22.88 5.51 37.93
CA LYS A 441 -23.25 6.79 38.54
C LYS A 441 -23.05 7.95 37.55
N ASN A 442 -22.06 7.84 36.67
CA ASN A 442 -21.80 8.80 35.60
C ASN A 442 -22.62 8.54 34.32
N GLY A 443 -23.59 7.63 34.33
CA GLY A 443 -24.53 7.41 33.23
C GLY A 443 -24.17 6.26 32.28
N TYR A 444 -23.08 5.53 32.54
CA TYR A 444 -22.67 4.37 31.72
C TYR A 444 -23.25 3.09 32.31
N ASN A 445 -24.44 2.68 31.85
CA ASN A 445 -25.19 1.59 32.48
C ASN A 445 -24.96 0.21 31.85
N ASP A 446 -24.61 0.18 30.56
CA ASP A 446 -24.31 -1.03 29.81
C ASP A 446 -22.80 -1.04 29.56
N ILE A 447 -22.08 -1.80 30.38
CA ILE A 447 -20.62 -1.85 30.36
C ILE A 447 -20.21 -3.32 30.30
N ASP A 448 -19.48 -3.70 29.26
CA ASP A 448 -18.89 -5.02 29.18
C ASP A 448 -17.45 -5.07 29.74
N LYS A 449 -16.89 -6.28 29.84
CA LYS A 449 -15.54 -6.49 30.36
C LYS A 449 -14.44 -5.89 29.46
N ASP A 450 -14.68 -5.84 28.16
CA ASP A 450 -13.71 -5.47 27.13
C ASP A 450 -13.57 -3.93 27.08
N GLN A 451 -14.63 -3.20 27.43
CA GLN A 451 -14.60 -1.76 27.68
C GLN A 451 -13.97 -1.37 29.03
N LEU A 452 -14.15 -2.17 30.08
CA LEU A 452 -13.64 -1.85 31.43
C LEU A 452 -12.11 -1.86 31.52
N ILE A 453 -11.47 -2.83 30.89
CA ILE A 453 -10.02 -3.02 30.93
C ILE A 453 -9.26 -1.76 30.48
N PRO A 454 -9.48 -1.20 29.27
CA PRO A 454 -8.76 -0.02 28.83
C PRO A 454 -9.09 1.24 29.64
N LEU A 455 -10.32 1.37 30.16
CA LEU A 455 -10.70 2.50 31.01
C LEU A 455 -9.88 2.53 32.30
N ALA A 456 -9.81 1.38 33.00
CA ALA A 456 -9.06 1.26 34.23
C ALA A 456 -7.54 1.35 34.00
N ALA A 457 -7.03 0.73 32.92
CA ALA A 457 -5.61 0.75 32.59
C ALA A 457 -5.08 2.17 32.28
N LEU A 458 -5.91 3.07 31.74
CA LEU A 458 -5.57 4.47 31.46
C LEU A 458 -5.88 5.43 32.63
N ASP A 459 -6.27 4.90 33.80
CA ASP A 459 -6.70 5.71 34.96
C ASP A 459 -7.79 6.73 34.59
N ILE A 460 -8.82 6.26 33.89
CA ILE A 460 -10.04 7.03 33.62
C ILE A 460 -10.90 7.02 34.88
N ASN A 461 -10.71 8.03 35.72
CA ASN A 461 -11.38 8.18 37.01
C ASN A 461 -12.55 9.18 36.97
N GLU A 462 -13.31 9.26 38.07
CA GLU A 462 -14.51 10.11 38.17
C GLU A 462 -14.21 11.60 37.92
N ALA A 463 -13.06 12.10 38.38
CA ALA A 463 -12.66 13.48 38.19
C ALA A 463 -12.44 13.79 36.70
N TYR A 464 -11.77 12.89 35.98
CA TYR A 464 -11.58 13.02 34.54
C TYR A 464 -12.92 12.97 33.79
N ILE A 465 -13.76 11.96 34.06
CA ILE A 465 -15.09 11.82 33.42
C ILE A 465 -15.94 13.07 33.65
N THR A 466 -15.99 13.56 34.90
CA THR A 466 -16.73 14.78 35.25
C THR A 466 -16.19 15.99 34.50
N SER A 467 -14.86 16.13 34.38
CA SER A 467 -14.25 17.25 33.65
C SER A 467 -14.62 17.25 32.17
N ILE A 468 -14.65 16.07 31.53
CA ILE A 468 -15.03 15.94 30.13
C ILE A 468 -16.53 16.17 29.96
N LYS A 469 -17.39 15.65 30.85
CA LYS A 469 -18.85 15.87 30.82
C LYS A 469 -19.26 17.33 30.99
N GLN A 470 -18.47 18.14 31.70
CA GLN A 470 -18.68 19.58 31.74
C GLN A 470 -18.50 20.24 30.36
N ALA A 471 -17.65 19.68 29.50
CA ALA A 471 -17.44 20.16 28.14
C ALA A 471 -18.37 19.48 27.13
N ILE A 472 -18.63 18.18 27.28
CA ILE A 472 -19.41 17.32 26.38
C ILE A 472 -20.35 16.45 27.24
N PRO A 473 -21.56 16.93 27.57
CA PRO A 473 -22.47 16.26 28.51
C PRO A 473 -22.80 14.81 28.15
N ASP A 474 -23.05 14.55 26.87
CA ASP A 474 -23.49 13.25 26.33
C ASP A 474 -22.35 12.47 25.67
N ILE A 475 -21.12 12.57 26.20
CA ILE A 475 -19.99 11.80 25.66
C ILE A 475 -20.20 10.29 25.84
N ASP A 476 -19.98 9.55 24.76
CA ASP A 476 -19.98 8.08 24.78
C ASP A 476 -18.76 7.53 25.54
N LEU A 477 -18.95 6.43 26.26
CA LEU A 477 -17.92 5.70 26.99
C LEU A 477 -16.73 5.35 26.08
N ASP A 478 -17.01 4.96 24.83
CA ASP A 478 -16.00 4.54 23.85
C ASP A 478 -15.06 5.70 23.44
N ASN A 479 -15.48 6.95 23.62
CA ASN A 479 -14.65 8.12 23.33
C ASN A 479 -13.69 8.48 24.49
N LEU A 480 -13.92 7.99 25.71
CA LEU A 480 -13.09 8.36 26.87
C LEU A 480 -11.68 7.79 26.78
N VAL A 481 -11.53 6.56 26.27
CA VAL A 481 -10.23 5.89 26.06
C VAL A 481 -9.34 6.69 25.09
N PRO A 482 -9.76 7.01 23.85
CA PRO A 482 -8.94 7.81 22.94
C PRO A 482 -8.73 9.24 23.46
N PHE A 483 -9.70 9.83 24.16
CA PHE A 483 -9.51 11.15 24.78
C PHE A 483 -8.36 11.12 25.80
N LYS A 484 -8.38 10.18 26.74
CA LYS A 484 -7.34 10.07 27.77
C LYS A 484 -5.98 9.74 27.16
N SER A 485 -5.94 8.79 26.20
CA SER A 485 -4.71 8.38 25.52
C SER A 485 -4.05 9.51 24.71
N LEU A 486 -4.84 10.42 24.14
CA LEU A 486 -4.34 11.56 23.35
C LEU A 486 -4.11 12.83 24.20
N GLY A 487 -4.36 12.77 25.51
CA GLY A 487 -4.29 13.94 26.38
C GLY A 487 -5.32 15.00 26.01
N ILE A 488 -6.52 14.59 25.61
CA ILE A 488 -7.67 15.47 25.43
C ILE A 488 -8.31 15.69 26.80
N ASP A 489 -8.29 16.94 27.25
CA ASP A 489 -8.93 17.39 28.47
C ASP A 489 -9.90 18.55 28.19
N LYS A 490 -10.58 19.03 29.23
CA LYS A 490 -11.49 20.17 29.13
C LYS A 490 -10.81 21.42 28.54
N ALA A 491 -9.55 21.66 28.90
CA ALA A 491 -8.82 22.85 28.44
C ALA A 491 -8.61 22.83 26.92
N PHE A 492 -8.20 21.68 26.37
CA PHE A 492 -8.08 21.50 24.91
C PHE A 492 -9.44 21.68 24.20
N ILE A 493 -10.52 21.10 24.73
CA ILE A 493 -11.86 21.24 24.12
C ILE A 493 -12.29 22.71 24.07
N GLU A 494 -12.07 23.45 25.16
CA GLU A 494 -12.36 24.89 25.21
C GLU A 494 -11.45 25.71 24.28
N GLU A 495 -10.18 25.33 24.15
CA GLU A 495 -9.24 25.94 23.23
C GLU A 495 -9.71 25.83 21.77
N ILE A 496 -10.11 24.62 21.34
CA ILE A 496 -10.65 24.35 20.01
C ILE A 496 -11.96 25.12 19.76
N ARG A 497 -12.84 25.20 20.76
CA ARG A 497 -14.08 26.01 20.68
C ARG A 497 -13.80 27.49 20.52
N LYS A 498 -12.83 28.04 21.26
CA LYS A 498 -12.40 29.45 21.15
C LYS A 498 -11.80 29.76 19.78
N ALA A 499 -11.14 28.79 19.15
CA ALA A 499 -10.63 28.91 17.79
C ALA A 499 -11.75 28.87 16.71
N GLY A 500 -13.00 28.62 17.12
CA GLY A 500 -14.22 28.80 16.35
C GLY A 500 -14.99 27.51 16.02
N TYR A 501 -14.51 26.35 16.47
CA TYR A 501 -15.23 25.07 16.36
C TYR A 501 -16.18 24.90 17.55
N LYS A 502 -17.30 25.65 17.54
CA LYS A 502 -18.22 25.74 18.68
C LYS A 502 -18.89 24.39 19.00
N ASP A 503 -19.39 23.71 17.97
CA ASP A 503 -20.13 22.44 18.06
C ASP A 503 -19.31 21.29 17.45
N VAL A 504 -18.19 20.98 18.10
CA VAL A 504 -17.27 19.92 17.64
C VAL A 504 -17.62 18.56 18.24
N SER A 505 -17.74 17.54 17.38
CA SER A 505 -17.99 16.17 17.82
C SER A 505 -16.74 15.55 18.50
N PRO A 506 -16.91 14.56 19.39
CA PRO A 506 -15.78 13.84 19.99
C PRO A 506 -14.83 13.25 18.95
N GLY A 507 -15.35 12.67 17.87
CA GLY A 507 -14.55 12.13 16.77
C GLY A 507 -13.68 13.18 16.08
N LYS A 508 -14.20 14.40 15.89
CA LYS A 508 -13.43 15.50 15.31
C LYS A 508 -12.34 16.00 16.28
N LEU A 509 -12.62 16.09 17.58
CA LEU A 509 -11.59 16.42 18.59
C LEU A 509 -10.44 15.41 18.61
N ILE A 510 -10.77 14.12 18.52
CA ILE A 510 -9.79 13.03 18.39
C ILE A 510 -8.95 13.24 17.11
N ALA A 511 -9.61 13.49 15.98
CA ALA A 511 -8.93 13.73 14.71
C ALA A 511 -7.96 14.92 14.78
N LEU A 512 -8.40 16.06 15.32
CA LEU A 512 -7.57 17.26 15.49
C LEU A 512 -6.35 16.99 16.38
N LYS A 513 -6.57 16.43 17.58
CA LYS A 513 -5.49 16.13 18.53
C LYS A 513 -4.48 15.14 17.96
N SER A 514 -4.96 14.09 17.27
CA SER A 514 -4.11 13.06 16.65
C SER A 514 -3.19 13.60 15.56
N GLN A 515 -3.57 14.69 14.90
CA GLN A 515 -2.78 15.38 13.87
C GLN A 515 -1.91 16.52 14.45
N GLY A 516 -1.89 16.68 15.79
CA GLY A 516 -1.19 17.78 16.45
C GLY A 516 -1.76 19.15 16.07
N ILE A 517 -3.08 19.22 15.88
CA ILE A 517 -3.81 20.47 15.63
C ILE A 517 -4.31 21.00 16.97
N ASP A 518 -3.90 22.22 17.30
CA ASP A 518 -4.31 22.98 18.47
C ASP A 518 -5.09 24.25 18.05
N GLY A 519 -5.63 24.97 19.03
CA GLY A 519 -6.39 26.19 18.78
C GLY A 519 -5.51 27.32 18.23
N LYS A 520 -4.21 27.33 18.55
CA LYS A 520 -3.25 28.27 17.97
C LYS A 520 -3.15 28.09 16.46
N TYR A 521 -2.89 26.87 15.98
CA TYR A 521 -2.79 26.57 14.56
C TYR A 521 -4.09 26.92 13.81
N ILE A 522 -5.25 26.53 14.36
CA ILE A 522 -6.56 26.89 13.79
C ILE A 522 -6.69 28.42 13.65
N THR A 523 -6.35 29.16 14.71
CA THR A 523 -6.46 30.62 14.74
C THR A 523 -5.50 31.29 13.75
N ASP A 524 -4.25 30.83 13.69
CA ASP A 524 -3.23 31.36 12.78
C ASP A 524 -3.64 31.18 11.31
N VAL A 525 -4.11 29.99 10.95
CA VAL A 525 -4.61 29.70 9.61
C VAL A 525 -5.84 30.55 9.29
N ARG A 526 -6.84 30.56 10.18
CA ARG A 526 -8.11 31.28 9.95
C ARG A 526 -7.91 32.79 9.81
N ASN A 527 -7.01 33.39 10.58
CA ASN A 527 -6.64 34.80 10.44
C ASN A 527 -5.89 35.07 9.13
N SER A 528 -5.21 34.05 8.59
CA SER A 528 -4.47 34.13 7.33
C SER A 528 -5.34 33.84 6.10
N THR A 529 -6.50 33.19 6.25
CA THR A 529 -7.46 32.95 5.14
C THR A 529 -8.63 33.92 5.13
N LYS A 530 -8.91 34.60 6.26
CA LYS A 530 -9.75 35.81 6.29
C LYS A 530 -9.03 36.94 5.55
N GLY A 531 -9.15 36.97 4.23
CA GLY A 531 -8.98 38.19 3.45
C GLY A 531 -10.11 39.18 3.76
N ASP A 532 -10.22 40.24 2.97
CA ASP A 532 -11.20 41.34 3.07
C ASP A 532 -12.65 40.86 2.78
N LYS A 533 -13.09 39.78 3.44
CA LYS A 533 -14.41 39.17 3.29
C LYS A 533 -15.41 40.03 4.07
N THR A 534 -16.28 40.72 3.32
CA THR A 534 -17.51 41.32 3.86
C THR A 534 -18.38 40.23 4.51
N ASP A 535 -19.05 40.59 5.61
CA ASP A 535 -19.79 39.77 6.59
C ASP A 535 -20.83 38.72 6.07
N ASN A 536 -21.00 38.55 4.75
CA ASN A 536 -22.10 37.80 4.14
C ASN A 536 -21.78 36.35 3.70
N ASP A 537 -20.53 35.89 3.72
CA ASP A 537 -20.20 34.47 3.44
C ASP A 537 -20.03 33.67 4.74
N LYS A 538 -21.13 33.50 5.48
CA LYS A 538 -21.15 32.74 6.75
C LYS A 538 -21.57 31.27 6.62
N ASP A 539 -21.63 30.73 5.41
CA ASP A 539 -22.12 29.37 5.20
C ASP A 539 -20.99 28.36 4.93
N SER A 540 -20.60 27.68 6.03
CA SER A 540 -20.44 26.21 6.09
C SER A 540 -19.26 25.46 5.46
N GLU A 541 -18.33 26.07 4.71
CA GLU A 541 -17.25 25.29 4.04
C GLU A 541 -15.87 25.27 4.75
N ASP A 542 -15.67 26.00 5.85
CA ASP A 542 -14.31 26.28 6.38
C ASP A 542 -13.76 25.29 7.44
N ASP A 543 -14.56 24.37 7.97
CA ASP A 543 -14.18 23.60 9.19
C ASP A 543 -13.57 22.20 8.90
N ASP A 544 -13.63 21.70 7.66
CA ASP A 544 -13.05 20.39 7.30
C ASP A 544 -11.64 20.48 6.67
N ASP A 545 -11.28 21.64 6.13
CA ASP A 545 -10.00 21.82 5.45
C ASP A 545 -8.81 21.93 6.41
N ILE A 546 -9.02 22.25 7.69
CA ILE A 546 -7.90 22.45 8.63
C ILE A 546 -7.05 21.18 8.82
N ILE A 547 -7.70 20.00 8.72
CA ILE A 547 -7.03 18.71 8.79
C ILE A 547 -6.21 18.49 7.53
N ALA A 548 -6.76 18.84 6.36
CA ALA A 548 -6.04 18.77 5.08
C ALA A 548 -4.86 19.75 5.05
N PHE A 549 -5.03 20.95 5.59
CA PHE A 549 -3.98 21.95 5.71
C PHE A 549 -2.82 21.42 6.55
N LYS A 550 -3.12 20.85 7.73
CA LYS A 550 -2.09 20.27 8.59
C LYS A 550 -1.35 19.13 7.89
N ALA A 551 -2.09 18.23 7.24
CA ALA A 551 -1.51 17.10 6.51
C ALA A 551 -0.58 17.53 5.37
N LEU A 552 -0.90 18.64 4.69
CA LEU A 552 -0.10 19.19 3.59
C LEU A 552 0.95 20.22 4.05
N ASN A 553 1.07 20.49 5.35
CA ASN A 553 1.90 21.57 5.90
C ASN A 553 1.55 22.95 5.30
N VAL A 554 0.26 23.23 5.15
CA VAL A 554 -0.26 24.59 4.90
C VAL A 554 -0.34 25.28 6.25
N ASP A 555 0.51 26.28 6.45
CA ASP A 555 0.56 27.08 7.67
C ASP A 555 0.44 28.57 7.34
N GLN A 556 0.45 29.40 8.39
CA GLN A 556 0.39 30.85 8.26
C GLN A 556 1.54 31.42 7.41
N GLU A 557 2.74 30.85 7.49
CA GLU A 557 3.90 31.32 6.72
C GLU A 557 3.69 31.10 5.22
N TYR A 558 3.23 29.91 4.84
CA TYR A 558 2.89 29.58 3.47
C TYR A 558 1.80 30.50 2.91
N ILE A 559 0.70 30.71 3.63
CA ILE A 559 -0.40 31.59 3.18
C ILE A 559 0.08 33.04 3.06
N ASN A 560 0.82 33.55 4.06
CA ASN A 560 1.34 34.92 4.03
C ASN A 560 2.39 35.14 2.95
N SER A 561 3.08 34.09 2.50
CA SER A 561 4.05 34.20 1.40
C SER A 561 3.39 34.66 0.09
N PHE A 562 2.16 34.25 -0.18
CA PHE A 562 1.40 34.69 -1.37
C PHE A 562 0.76 36.06 -1.20
N ARG A 563 0.33 36.42 0.00
CA ARG A 563 -0.17 37.78 0.32
C ARG A 563 0.89 38.84 0.03
N LYS A 564 2.15 38.56 0.35
CA LYS A 564 3.30 39.44 0.02
C LYS A 564 3.47 39.66 -1.49
N LEU A 565 2.97 38.76 -2.33
CA LEU A 565 2.99 38.85 -3.79
C LEU A 565 1.72 39.47 -4.39
N GLY A 566 0.76 39.88 -3.56
CA GLY A 566 -0.51 40.50 -3.96
C GLY A 566 -1.72 39.56 -3.95
N TYR A 567 -1.55 38.28 -3.62
CA TYR A 567 -2.65 37.30 -3.59
C TYR A 567 -3.28 37.20 -2.20
N ASN A 568 -4.27 38.05 -1.94
CA ASN A 568 -4.86 38.20 -0.61
C ASN A 568 -6.08 37.30 -0.33
N ASN A 569 -6.78 36.88 -1.38
CA ASN A 569 -8.01 36.11 -1.31
C ASN A 569 -7.85 34.78 -2.09
N ILE A 570 -7.09 33.84 -1.53
CA ILE A 570 -6.96 32.48 -2.07
C ILE A 570 -7.96 31.59 -1.33
N SER A 571 -8.74 30.79 -2.06
CA SER A 571 -9.67 29.83 -1.42
C SER A 571 -8.91 28.72 -0.70
N ASN A 572 -9.56 28.05 0.26
CA ASN A 572 -8.92 26.94 0.96
C ASN A 572 -8.60 25.77 0.02
N SER A 573 -9.49 25.49 -0.96
CA SER A 573 -9.27 24.48 -1.98
C SER A 573 -8.06 24.79 -2.85
N ASP A 574 -7.85 26.05 -3.21
CA ASP A 574 -6.70 26.45 -4.04
C ASP A 574 -5.41 26.38 -3.23
N LEU A 575 -5.41 26.77 -1.94
CA LEU A 575 -4.25 26.60 -1.07
C LEU A 575 -3.84 25.12 -0.94
N ILE A 576 -4.81 24.22 -0.83
CA ILE A 576 -4.60 22.76 -0.83
C ILE A 576 -4.00 22.31 -2.17
N ALA A 577 -4.59 22.71 -3.29
CA ALA A 577 -4.13 22.33 -4.63
C ALA A 577 -2.72 22.86 -4.93
N MET A 578 -2.47 24.13 -4.62
CA MET A 578 -1.17 24.78 -4.71
C MET A 578 -0.11 24.01 -3.93
N LYS A 579 -0.38 23.68 -2.67
CA LYS A 579 0.56 22.94 -1.83
C LYS A 579 0.81 21.53 -2.36
N SER A 580 -0.24 20.84 -2.82
CA SER A 580 -0.14 19.51 -3.42
C SER A 580 0.70 19.48 -4.70
N LEU A 581 0.69 20.55 -5.49
CA LEU A 581 1.49 20.70 -6.71
C LEU A 581 2.84 21.38 -6.46
N ASN A 582 3.17 21.69 -5.21
CA ASN A 582 4.38 22.42 -4.82
C ASN A 582 4.50 23.78 -5.54
N VAL A 583 3.38 24.52 -5.61
CA VAL A 583 3.35 25.93 -6.00
C VAL A 583 3.85 26.75 -4.81
N THR A 584 4.94 27.49 -5.00
CA THR A 584 5.58 28.30 -3.96
C THR A 584 5.55 29.78 -4.33
N ALA A 585 5.82 30.66 -3.36
CA ALA A 585 5.97 32.09 -3.62
C ALA A 585 7.11 32.38 -4.61
N GLU A 586 8.20 31.61 -4.57
CA GLU A 586 9.33 31.73 -5.50
C GLU A 586 8.91 31.37 -6.93
N TYR A 587 8.07 30.34 -7.09
CA TYR A 587 7.54 29.95 -8.39
C TYR A 587 6.71 31.09 -8.99
N ILE A 588 5.75 31.65 -8.24
CA ILE A 588 4.92 32.77 -8.70
C ILE A 588 5.78 34.02 -8.97
N SER A 589 6.71 34.34 -8.07
CA SER A 589 7.64 35.47 -8.24
C SER A 589 8.51 35.33 -9.49
N GLY A 590 8.89 34.12 -9.86
CA GLY A 590 9.60 33.82 -11.11
C GLY A 590 8.82 34.24 -12.35
N PHE A 591 7.52 33.95 -12.40
CA PHE A 591 6.64 34.42 -13.49
C PHE A 591 6.42 35.94 -13.45
N GLN A 592 6.25 36.54 -12.27
CA GLN A 592 6.16 38.00 -12.15
C GLN A 592 7.40 38.71 -12.70
N LYS A 593 8.61 38.14 -12.48
CA LYS A 593 9.87 38.63 -13.06
C LYS A 593 9.93 38.44 -14.57
N ALA A 594 9.29 37.40 -15.11
CA ALA A 594 9.15 37.16 -16.55
C ALA A 594 8.07 38.05 -17.21
N GLY A 595 7.41 38.94 -16.45
CA GLY A 595 6.43 39.91 -16.94
C GLY A 595 4.96 39.56 -16.65
N TYR A 596 4.70 38.46 -15.95
CA TYR A 596 3.34 37.97 -15.70
C TYR A 596 2.86 38.34 -14.30
N LYS A 597 2.28 39.54 -14.17
CA LYS A 597 1.91 40.13 -12.88
C LYS A 597 0.46 39.89 -12.48
N ASP A 598 -0.44 39.75 -13.45
CA ASP A 598 -1.90 39.68 -13.25
C ASP A 598 -2.47 38.29 -13.62
N ILE A 599 -1.79 37.22 -13.20
CA ILE A 599 -2.25 35.83 -13.41
C ILE A 599 -3.12 35.39 -12.23
N GLN A 600 -4.19 34.64 -12.48
CA GLN A 600 -5.01 34.05 -11.41
C GLN A 600 -4.34 32.83 -10.77
N VAL A 601 -4.66 32.52 -9.52
CA VAL A 601 -4.04 31.38 -8.81
C VAL A 601 -4.28 30.04 -9.54
N ASP A 602 -5.46 29.85 -10.11
CA ASP A 602 -5.85 28.64 -10.86
C ASP A 602 -4.95 28.39 -12.07
N ASP A 603 -4.51 29.46 -12.74
CA ASP A 603 -3.59 29.35 -13.87
C ASP A 603 -2.21 28.87 -13.41
N PHE A 604 -1.74 29.28 -12.22
CA PHE A 604 -0.49 28.76 -11.66
C PHE A 604 -0.59 27.28 -11.31
N ILE A 605 -1.73 26.84 -10.80
CA ILE A 605 -2.04 25.43 -10.52
C ILE A 605 -1.99 24.64 -11.84
N ALA A 606 -2.68 25.11 -12.88
CA ALA A 606 -2.69 24.47 -14.20
C ALA A 606 -1.29 24.41 -14.84
N MET A 607 -0.56 25.53 -14.85
CA MET A 607 0.82 25.61 -15.32
C MET A 607 1.75 24.64 -14.57
N LYS A 608 1.63 24.58 -13.25
CA LYS A 608 2.46 23.70 -12.42
C LYS A 608 2.17 22.23 -12.69
N SER A 609 0.91 21.86 -12.92
CA SER A 609 0.49 20.49 -13.24
C SER A 609 1.15 19.94 -14.51
N LEU A 610 1.49 20.81 -15.47
CA LEU A 610 2.20 20.46 -16.71
C LEU A 610 3.69 20.80 -16.67
N ASN A 611 4.22 21.20 -15.50
CA ASN A 611 5.62 21.59 -15.33
C ASN A 611 6.05 22.74 -16.26
N VAL A 612 5.18 23.74 -16.44
CA VAL A 612 5.54 25.03 -17.04
C VAL A 612 6.42 25.77 -16.04
N THR A 613 7.57 26.29 -16.47
CA THR A 613 8.51 27.00 -15.60
C THR A 613 8.77 28.42 -16.11
N PRO A 614 9.25 29.34 -15.26
CA PRO A 614 9.68 30.67 -15.72
C PRO A 614 10.73 30.59 -16.83
N GLU A 615 11.66 29.62 -16.77
CA GLU A 615 12.67 29.40 -17.78
C GLU A 615 12.04 29.06 -19.14
N TYR A 616 11.08 28.14 -19.17
CA TYR A 616 10.33 27.78 -20.37
C TYR A 616 9.73 29.03 -21.04
N VAL A 617 9.13 29.92 -20.26
CA VAL A 617 8.60 31.19 -20.77
C VAL A 617 9.69 32.10 -21.32
N THR A 618 10.82 32.24 -20.62
CA THR A 618 11.93 33.07 -21.09
C THR A 618 12.55 32.56 -22.38
N GLU A 619 12.52 31.26 -22.66
CA GLU A 619 13.00 30.68 -23.92
C GLU A 619 12.11 31.11 -25.10
N PHE A 620 10.79 31.10 -24.93
CA PHE A 620 9.88 31.64 -25.96
C PHE A 620 10.07 33.15 -26.19
N GLN A 621 10.26 33.91 -25.10
CA GLN A 621 10.53 35.35 -25.21
C GLN A 621 11.83 35.64 -25.99
N LYS A 622 12.88 34.82 -25.79
CA LYS A 622 14.12 34.90 -26.56
C LYS A 622 13.93 34.54 -28.04
N ALA A 623 13.02 33.61 -28.35
CA ALA A 623 12.65 33.26 -29.71
C ALA A 623 11.74 34.29 -30.41
N GLY A 624 11.41 35.39 -29.71
CA GLY A 624 10.62 36.52 -30.22
C GLY A 624 9.14 36.46 -29.87
N TYR A 625 8.69 35.42 -29.15
CA TYR A 625 7.29 35.24 -28.74
C TYR A 625 7.08 35.84 -27.34
N LYS A 626 6.62 37.09 -27.31
CA LYS A 626 6.32 37.83 -26.07
C LYS A 626 4.81 37.83 -25.80
N ASN A 627 4.44 38.05 -24.54
CA ASN A 627 3.04 38.18 -24.10
C ASN A 627 2.16 36.94 -24.40
N ILE A 628 2.72 35.74 -24.25
CA ILE A 628 1.96 34.48 -24.35
C ILE A 628 0.97 34.45 -23.18
N SER A 629 -0.28 34.07 -23.38
CA SER A 629 -1.22 33.96 -22.24
C SER A 629 -0.88 32.74 -21.36
N ALA A 630 -1.36 32.72 -20.11
CA ALA A 630 -1.15 31.56 -19.23
C ALA A 630 -1.80 30.28 -19.81
N SER A 631 -2.99 30.40 -20.42
CA SER A 631 -3.66 29.29 -21.11
C SER A 631 -2.85 28.77 -22.30
N ASP A 632 -2.21 29.65 -23.07
CA ASP A 632 -1.40 29.23 -24.22
C ASP A 632 -0.10 28.56 -23.77
N LEU A 633 0.49 29.00 -22.66
CA LEU A 633 1.66 28.31 -22.06
C LEU A 633 1.32 26.88 -21.65
N VAL A 634 0.15 26.68 -21.04
CA VAL A 634 -0.41 25.35 -20.70
C VAL A 634 -0.62 24.53 -21.99
N ALA A 635 -1.24 25.11 -23.01
CA ALA A 635 -1.50 24.45 -24.29
C ALA A 635 -0.20 24.03 -25.00
N LEU A 636 0.78 24.94 -25.11
CA LEU A 636 2.10 24.66 -25.67
C LEU A 636 2.79 23.50 -24.95
N LYS A 637 2.78 23.51 -23.61
CA LYS A 637 3.43 22.49 -22.80
C LYS A 637 2.74 21.14 -22.91
N SER A 638 1.40 21.11 -22.93
CA SER A 638 0.62 19.88 -23.11
C SER A 638 0.93 19.15 -24.42
N GLN A 639 1.28 19.91 -25.47
CA GLN A 639 1.64 19.40 -26.79
C GLN A 639 3.15 19.20 -26.97
N ASN A 640 3.96 19.37 -25.91
CA ASN A 640 5.41 19.31 -25.93
C ASN A 640 6.02 20.22 -27.03
N ILE A 641 5.49 21.43 -27.18
CA ILE A 641 6.01 22.42 -28.12
C ILE A 641 7.20 23.14 -27.50
N THR A 642 8.30 23.26 -28.24
CA THR A 642 9.51 23.97 -27.82
C THR A 642 9.80 25.13 -28.78
N PRO A 643 10.59 26.14 -28.36
CA PRO A 643 11.02 27.21 -29.26
C PRO A 643 11.75 26.72 -30.51
N ASP A 644 12.46 25.57 -30.43
CA ASP A 644 13.12 24.95 -31.59
C ASP A 644 12.13 24.55 -32.70
N LEU A 645 10.93 24.10 -32.33
CA LEU A 645 9.90 23.77 -33.31
C LEU A 645 9.42 25.03 -34.03
N MET A 646 9.28 26.14 -33.31
CA MET A 646 8.92 27.43 -33.91
C MET A 646 10.03 27.91 -34.86
N GLN A 647 11.30 27.73 -34.48
CA GLN A 647 12.43 28.04 -35.36
C GLN A 647 12.42 27.20 -36.64
N GLN A 648 12.07 25.91 -36.55
CA GLN A 648 11.95 25.06 -37.74
C GLN A 648 10.86 25.54 -38.72
N TYR A 649 9.76 26.11 -38.23
CA TYR A 649 8.77 26.74 -39.11
C TYR A 649 9.31 28.04 -39.72
N LYS A 650 10.05 28.86 -38.95
CA LYS A 650 10.74 30.04 -39.50
C LYS A 650 11.74 29.68 -40.59
N ASP A 651 12.52 28.62 -40.41
CA ASP A 651 13.49 28.12 -41.39
C ASP A 651 12.82 27.60 -42.67
N LEU A 652 11.54 27.20 -42.57
CA LEU A 652 10.69 26.86 -43.72
C LEU A 652 10.08 28.09 -44.42
N GLY A 653 10.41 29.30 -43.96
CA GLY A 653 9.95 30.56 -44.55
C GLY A 653 8.64 31.09 -43.97
N PHE A 654 8.14 30.52 -42.86
CA PHE A 654 6.99 31.06 -42.13
C PHE A 654 7.49 32.05 -41.08
N THR A 655 7.59 33.33 -41.44
CA THR A 655 8.29 34.34 -40.62
C THR A 655 7.43 35.01 -39.55
N ASP A 656 6.09 34.92 -39.65
CA ASP A 656 5.13 35.53 -38.72
C ASP A 656 4.03 34.53 -38.37
N VAL A 657 4.35 33.54 -37.54
CA VAL A 657 3.44 32.44 -37.19
C VAL A 657 2.87 32.69 -35.81
N ALA A 658 1.55 32.74 -35.69
CA ALA A 658 0.90 32.87 -34.39
C ALA A 658 1.09 31.61 -33.55
N ILE A 659 1.04 31.74 -32.23
CA ILE A 659 1.17 30.60 -31.31
C ILE A 659 0.06 29.57 -31.55
N ASP A 660 -1.15 30.05 -31.81
CA ASP A 660 -2.33 29.22 -32.10
C ASP A 660 -2.11 28.34 -33.33
N ASP A 661 -1.49 28.88 -34.38
CA ASP A 661 -1.19 28.13 -35.61
C ASP A 661 -0.17 27.02 -35.34
N ILE A 662 0.80 27.25 -34.45
CA ILE A 662 1.81 26.26 -34.08
C ILE A 662 1.19 25.16 -33.23
N ILE A 663 0.30 25.52 -32.31
CA ILE A 663 -0.49 24.57 -31.52
C ILE A 663 -1.36 23.72 -32.46
N GLY A 664 -2.09 24.36 -33.38
CA GLY A 664 -2.93 23.69 -34.38
C GLY A 664 -2.12 22.78 -35.32
N ALA A 665 -0.96 23.23 -35.80
CA ALA A 665 -0.07 22.44 -36.63
C ALA A 665 0.44 21.20 -35.88
N LYS A 666 0.81 21.35 -34.60
CA LYS A 666 1.23 20.22 -33.77
C LYS A 666 0.08 19.24 -33.52
N ALA A 667 -1.11 19.74 -33.20
CA ALA A 667 -2.30 18.93 -32.92
C ALA A 667 -2.77 18.12 -34.14
N THR A 668 -2.63 18.66 -35.35
CA THR A 668 -2.98 17.99 -36.63
C THR A 668 -1.84 17.13 -37.21
N GLY A 669 -0.67 17.09 -36.55
CA GLY A 669 0.49 16.37 -37.10
C GLY A 669 1.09 17.03 -38.34
N THR A 670 0.85 18.33 -38.56
CA THR A 670 1.43 19.15 -39.63
C THR A 670 2.88 19.51 -39.30
N THR A 671 3.76 18.51 -39.24
CA THR A 671 5.16 18.69 -38.85
C THR A 671 6.00 19.40 -39.92
N PRO A 672 7.18 19.98 -39.57
CA PRO A 672 8.13 20.48 -40.55
C PRO A 672 8.53 19.45 -41.63
N SER A 673 8.59 18.16 -41.27
CA SER A 673 8.84 17.07 -42.23
C SER A 673 7.67 16.84 -43.18
N PHE A 674 6.43 16.93 -42.71
CA PHE A 674 5.24 16.87 -43.56
C PHE A 674 5.23 18.02 -44.58
N ILE A 675 5.50 19.24 -44.14
CA ILE A 675 5.56 20.42 -45.02
C ILE A 675 6.64 20.23 -46.11
N LYS A 676 7.85 19.77 -45.73
CA LYS A 676 8.91 19.45 -46.70
C LYS A 676 8.46 18.40 -47.73
N SER A 677 7.74 17.37 -47.29
CA SER A 677 7.20 16.34 -48.19
C SER A 677 6.16 16.90 -49.16
N MET A 678 5.26 17.76 -48.69
CA MET A 678 4.22 18.36 -49.52
C MET A 678 4.78 19.37 -50.53
N ARG A 679 5.78 20.17 -50.13
CA ARG A 679 6.54 21.00 -51.07
C ARG A 679 7.19 20.18 -52.18
N GLY A 680 7.78 19.03 -51.84
CA GLY A 680 8.34 18.09 -52.82
C GLY A 680 7.31 17.52 -53.82
N LYS A 681 6.01 17.54 -53.46
CA LYS A 681 4.89 17.13 -54.31
C LYS A 681 4.25 18.30 -55.08
N GLY A 682 4.83 19.50 -55.01
CA GLY A 682 4.33 20.69 -55.71
C GLY A 682 3.34 21.55 -54.92
N HIS A 683 3.04 21.20 -53.66
CA HIS A 683 2.24 22.05 -52.78
C HIS A 683 3.16 23.03 -52.03
N ASP A 684 3.39 24.21 -52.59
CA ASP A 684 4.22 25.26 -51.98
C ASP A 684 3.40 26.46 -51.47
N PHE A 685 2.69 26.25 -50.36
CA PHE A 685 1.95 27.32 -49.69
C PHE A 685 2.90 28.19 -48.84
N LYS A 686 2.61 29.50 -48.79
CA LYS A 686 3.31 30.48 -47.94
C LYS A 686 2.71 30.63 -46.54
N ASN A 687 1.50 30.13 -46.34
CA ASN A 687 0.78 30.19 -45.06
C ASN A 687 0.76 28.78 -44.43
N LEU A 688 1.10 28.69 -43.14
CA LEU A 688 1.11 27.45 -42.37
C LEU A 688 -0.31 26.84 -42.27
N GLU A 689 -1.35 27.66 -42.12
CA GLU A 689 -2.74 27.23 -42.01
C GLU A 689 -3.18 26.36 -43.19
N LYS A 690 -2.73 26.67 -44.42
CA LYS A 690 -3.05 25.85 -45.60
C LYS A 690 -2.47 24.44 -45.53
N TYR A 691 -1.33 24.25 -44.86
CA TYR A 691 -0.80 22.91 -44.63
C TYR A 691 -1.57 22.19 -43.53
N ILE A 692 -2.06 22.91 -42.52
CA ILE A 692 -2.93 22.37 -41.47
C ILE A 692 -4.24 21.86 -42.09
N GLU A 693 -4.89 22.68 -42.92
CA GLU A 693 -6.09 22.30 -43.68
C GLU A 693 -5.81 21.11 -44.60
N LEU A 694 -4.71 21.15 -45.35
CA LEU A 694 -4.34 20.03 -46.22
C LEU A 694 -4.13 18.74 -45.43
N LYS A 695 -3.45 18.79 -44.29
CA LYS A 695 -3.23 17.63 -43.41
C LYS A 695 -4.54 17.10 -42.84
N ALA A 696 -5.46 17.99 -42.44
CA ALA A 696 -6.79 17.62 -41.96
C ALA A 696 -7.62 16.90 -43.04
N VAL A 697 -7.54 17.33 -44.30
CA VAL A 697 -8.23 16.68 -45.43
C VAL A 697 -7.62 15.32 -45.78
N LEU A 698 -6.29 15.16 -45.66
CA LEU A 698 -5.58 13.91 -45.97
C LEU A 698 -5.72 12.82 -44.90
N GLY A 699 -6.35 13.13 -43.76
CA GLY A 699 -6.47 12.23 -42.62
C GLY A 699 -5.21 12.20 -41.75
N ASN A 700 -5.43 12.07 -40.43
CA ASN A 700 -4.37 12.02 -39.42
C ASN A 700 -3.46 10.80 -39.58
#